data_AF-A0A7X7JQH4-F1
#
_entry.id   AF-A0A7X7JQH4-F1
#
_cell.length_a   1.000
_cell.length_b   1.000
_cell.length_c   1.000
_cell.angle_alpha   90.00
_cell.angle_beta   90.00
_cell.angle_gamma   90.00
#
_symmetry.space_group_name_H-M   'P 1'
#
loop_
_entity.id
_entity.type
_entity.pdbx_description
1 polymer ?
#
loop_
_entity_poly.entity_id
_entity_poly.type
_entity_poly.pdbx_seq_one_letter_code
_entity_poly.pdbx_strand_id
1 'polypeptide(L)'
;AMHLTAHAYVAPQTTGALSGRDAVVLEGTLTGPAGGVAGVTIEGSYFSASGSGWNYGVATDAAGVFKSVIGPADEVVRITVKARHTDTSPAYSGTVPIVITDFGGQPAVVSTGMSVSITTDKPVYSAGDTMLIQGSVADAQGGLPDATVIVNVNGTVVNATLDAAGEFQFSHALSPGIVDGTYTITALVSHANYPDVNRTATFVVGDMGIVLEQNPVNGKPYVGVAADGVSSLQVALSLPGCTEVTAARPSFGELKGADAAGVVVLDSNGRAQLTYYPPDYLAKDQFDKTIDVHQTGSSTYVALVPLVFTYKDARGVPGQLAGELLVCRPPVMLVHGFVGATTTWAKMSTYLRGEGFDTFSGDYSSSTLSIEGLSGVLQAHIQQQKLDYANANIKLARVDAVGHSMGGLISRYYANGLPGYAGDLRKLIMVGTPNHGVGDIKKLVGDLASKWYGTHRVPGEQLYCESPFMRALNAGESTGAHLNPDVQYGSIYGLPDDWVVSAASAYLNGVNYVLQSDVKHSADIPGVPSVAITEYLDTWEQVRDWLTEDIHRPQLKGSHAEIFKHWGDVYIVDYDASGSHERKVAASPAGIDSFQSLRTGNNSRAIVHLTIDDVPWGVIFLDADSEMMLGYYSPQLVEVRLWQGSAAFRSKKDGHFSVPVQINRTTAGEWWKSSSQAVVRGLETEFAISVGNGIRVDCIDGKLVVDNTDATSNESTVFEGQSVAISGGTVQAANAVSREDFWWASEDDTFLDEGWGGGIFERLKQLITSLVNWVKAVIAGW
;
A
#
# COMPACT_ATOMS: atom_id res chain seq x y z
N ALA A 1 7.00 -51.92 34.53
CA ALA A 1 6.06 -50.79 34.42
C ALA A 1 4.78 -51.13 35.18
N MET A 2 4.05 -50.13 35.67
CA MET A 2 2.68 -50.36 36.17
C MET A 2 1.79 -50.78 34.99
N HIS A 3 0.94 -51.79 35.20
CA HIS A 3 0.00 -52.29 34.22
C HIS A 3 -1.41 -52.15 34.79
N LEU A 4 -2.17 -51.23 34.21
CA LEU A 4 -3.59 -51.03 34.52
C LEU A 4 -4.43 -51.85 33.54
N THR A 5 -5.35 -52.64 34.06
CA THR A 5 -6.43 -53.27 33.30
C THR A 5 -7.75 -52.73 33.81
N ALA A 6 -8.71 -52.53 32.91
CA ALA A 6 -10.05 -52.08 33.27
C ALA A 6 -11.04 -52.58 32.22
N HIS A 7 -12.16 -53.13 32.67
CA HIS A 7 -13.31 -53.46 31.83
C HIS A 7 -14.59 -53.08 32.55
N ALA A 8 -15.66 -52.89 31.77
CA ALA A 8 -16.95 -52.55 32.31
C ALA A 8 -18.02 -53.48 31.74
N TYR A 9 -19.08 -53.69 32.53
CA TYR A 9 -20.21 -54.52 32.14
C TYR A 9 -21.50 -54.04 32.77
N VAL A 10 -22.63 -54.39 32.16
CA VAL A 10 -23.96 -54.10 32.71
C VAL A 10 -24.36 -55.19 33.69
N ALA A 11 -24.75 -54.79 34.92
CA ALA A 11 -25.28 -55.71 35.91
C ALA A 11 -26.42 -55.08 36.74
N PRO A 12 -27.45 -55.87 37.10
CA PRO A 12 -28.55 -55.41 37.94
C PRO A 12 -28.06 -55.10 39.35
N GLN A 13 -28.42 -53.93 39.88
CA GLN A 13 -28.04 -53.52 41.22
C GLN A 13 -29.09 -53.94 42.24
N THR A 14 -28.64 -54.58 43.32
CA THR A 14 -29.52 -55.11 44.38
C THR A 14 -29.54 -54.23 45.63
N THR A 15 -28.69 -53.20 45.69
CA THR A 15 -28.56 -52.28 46.82
C THR A 15 -28.16 -50.87 46.36
N GLY A 16 -28.39 -49.85 47.18
CA GLY A 16 -27.99 -48.46 46.89
C GLY A 16 -28.97 -47.67 46.00
N ALA A 17 -28.53 -46.50 45.52
CA ALA A 17 -29.37 -45.54 44.78
C ALA A 17 -29.87 -46.05 43.42
N LEU A 18 -29.26 -47.11 42.87
CA LEU A 18 -29.65 -47.77 41.62
C LEU A 18 -30.34 -49.11 41.84
N SER A 19 -30.74 -49.44 43.08
CA SER A 19 -31.40 -50.70 43.40
C SER A 19 -32.62 -50.95 42.52
N GLY A 20 -32.66 -52.10 41.83
CA GLY A 20 -33.71 -52.48 40.89
C GLY A 20 -33.50 -51.99 39.44
N ARG A 21 -32.36 -51.36 39.12
CA ARG A 21 -31.97 -50.97 37.76
C ARG A 21 -30.65 -51.62 37.34
N ASP A 22 -30.45 -51.74 36.04
CA ASP A 22 -29.18 -52.12 35.43
C ASP A 22 -28.21 -50.94 35.47
N ALA A 23 -26.99 -51.20 35.94
CA ALA A 23 -25.93 -50.20 36.02
C ALA A 23 -24.64 -50.71 35.37
N VAL A 24 -23.84 -49.78 34.84
CA VAL A 24 -22.48 -50.10 34.39
C VAL A 24 -21.57 -50.24 35.61
N VAL A 25 -20.97 -51.42 35.74
CA VAL A 25 -19.98 -51.76 36.75
C VAL A 25 -18.61 -51.76 36.09
N LEU A 26 -17.69 -50.97 36.64
CA LEU A 26 -16.28 -50.95 36.25
C LEU A 26 -15.48 -51.82 37.22
N GLU A 27 -14.63 -52.70 36.70
CA GLU A 27 -13.67 -53.45 37.50
C GLU A 27 -12.35 -53.63 36.76
N GLY A 28 -11.29 -53.91 37.50
CA GLY A 28 -9.96 -54.04 36.90
C GLY A 28 -8.87 -54.27 37.94
N THR A 29 -7.62 -54.26 37.47
CA THR A 29 -6.44 -54.43 38.32
C THR A 29 -5.34 -53.45 37.98
N LEU A 30 -4.59 -53.02 39.00
CA LEU A 30 -3.34 -52.30 38.85
C LEU A 30 -2.20 -53.14 39.42
N THR A 31 -1.28 -53.55 38.54
CA THR A 31 -0.14 -54.39 38.92
C THR A 31 1.18 -53.68 38.66
N GLY A 32 2.13 -53.82 39.58
CA GLY A 32 3.50 -53.37 39.43
C GLY A 32 4.47 -54.56 39.31
N PRO A 33 5.79 -54.30 39.26
CA PRO A 33 6.80 -55.36 39.14
C PRO A 33 6.78 -56.41 40.27
N ALA A 34 6.21 -56.07 41.43
CA ALA A 34 6.12 -56.95 42.61
C ALA A 34 4.71 -57.53 42.84
N GLY A 35 3.78 -57.36 41.89
CA GLY A 35 2.39 -57.80 42.01
C GLY A 35 1.40 -56.65 42.20
N GLY A 36 0.23 -56.94 42.79
CA GLY A 36 -0.85 -55.98 43.00
C GLY A 36 -0.44 -54.77 43.82
N VAL A 37 -0.89 -53.57 43.40
CA VAL A 37 -0.54 -52.31 44.07
C VAL A 37 -1.75 -51.79 44.86
N ALA A 38 -1.64 -51.80 46.18
CA ALA A 38 -2.72 -51.45 47.10
C ALA A 38 -2.83 -49.95 47.37
N GLY A 39 -4.06 -49.48 47.62
CA GLY A 39 -4.33 -48.12 48.07
C GLY A 39 -4.15 -47.03 47.01
N VAL A 40 -4.01 -47.40 45.74
CA VAL A 40 -3.93 -46.43 44.63
C VAL A 40 -5.33 -46.04 44.20
N THR A 41 -5.58 -44.74 44.13
CA THR A 41 -6.84 -44.22 43.58
C THR A 41 -6.85 -44.33 42.06
N ILE A 42 -7.77 -45.14 41.52
CA ILE A 42 -8.14 -45.14 40.11
C ILE A 42 -9.23 -44.10 39.92
N GLU A 43 -8.98 -43.14 39.04
CA GLU A 43 -9.89 -42.03 38.76
C GLU A 43 -10.23 -41.92 37.27
N GLY A 44 -11.33 -41.26 36.98
CA GLY A 44 -11.75 -41.01 35.61
C GLY A 44 -13.06 -40.26 35.54
N SER A 45 -13.55 -40.09 34.31
CA SER A 45 -14.86 -39.53 34.03
C SER A 45 -15.69 -40.48 33.18
N TYR A 46 -17.00 -40.53 33.43
CA TYR A 46 -17.95 -41.14 32.51
C TYR A 46 -18.84 -40.08 31.87
N PHE A 47 -19.19 -40.31 30.61
CA PHE A 47 -19.98 -39.37 29.79
C PHE A 47 -21.33 -39.96 29.44
N SER A 48 -22.34 -39.09 29.47
CA SER A 48 -23.67 -39.41 28.95
C SER A 48 -23.83 -38.98 27.49
N ALA A 49 -24.88 -39.49 26.83
CA ALA A 49 -25.23 -39.11 25.46
C ALA A 49 -25.52 -37.59 25.29
N SER A 50 -25.80 -36.87 26.38
CA SER A 50 -26.00 -35.41 26.39
C SER A 50 -24.71 -34.61 26.59
N GLY A 51 -23.54 -35.27 26.68
CA GLY A 51 -22.22 -34.64 26.79
C GLY A 51 -21.81 -34.20 28.19
N SER A 52 -22.61 -34.52 29.22
CA SER A 52 -22.28 -34.25 30.63
C SER A 52 -21.34 -35.34 31.18
N GLY A 53 -20.24 -34.93 31.82
CA GLY A 53 -19.23 -35.81 32.38
C GLY A 53 -19.20 -35.80 33.90
N TRP A 54 -19.20 -36.97 34.54
CA TRP A 54 -19.12 -37.10 36.00
C TRP A 54 -17.85 -37.82 36.40
N ASN A 55 -17.14 -37.26 37.39
CA ASN A 55 -15.88 -37.83 37.87
C ASN A 55 -16.14 -38.91 38.93
N TYR A 56 -15.34 -39.98 38.90
CA TYR A 56 -15.35 -41.03 39.90
C TYR A 56 -13.94 -41.34 40.38
N GLY A 57 -13.83 -41.93 41.57
CA GLY A 57 -12.58 -42.39 42.16
C GLY A 57 -12.79 -43.64 43.00
N VAL A 58 -11.98 -44.68 42.77
CA VAL A 58 -12.02 -45.95 43.50
C VAL A 58 -10.61 -46.40 43.87
N ALA A 59 -10.41 -46.79 45.13
CA ALA A 59 -9.11 -47.28 45.58
C ALA A 59 -8.92 -48.77 45.25
N THR A 60 -7.69 -49.17 44.95
CA THR A 60 -7.32 -50.59 44.81
C THR A 60 -7.17 -51.29 46.17
N ASP A 61 -7.54 -52.56 46.23
CA ASP A 61 -7.35 -53.41 47.40
C ASP A 61 -5.91 -53.95 47.53
N ALA A 62 -5.66 -54.80 48.54
CA ALA A 62 -4.35 -55.40 48.80
C ALA A 62 -3.78 -56.22 47.62
N ALA A 63 -4.63 -56.71 46.71
CA ALA A 63 -4.26 -57.45 45.50
C ALA A 63 -4.18 -56.55 44.26
N GLY A 64 -4.37 -55.23 44.41
CA GLY A 64 -4.39 -54.27 43.31
C GLY A 64 -5.70 -54.27 42.53
N VAL A 65 -6.76 -54.93 43.03
CA VAL A 65 -8.05 -55.03 42.34
C VAL A 65 -8.92 -53.83 42.73
N PHE A 66 -9.70 -53.30 41.77
CA PHE A 66 -10.71 -52.27 42.04
C PHE A 66 -12.04 -52.63 41.38
N LYS A 67 -13.13 -52.17 41.98
CA LYS A 67 -14.48 -52.35 41.47
C LYS A 67 -15.39 -51.21 41.93
N SER A 68 -16.13 -50.60 41.01
CA SER A 68 -17.07 -49.52 41.30
C SER A 68 -18.28 -49.57 40.39
N VAL A 69 -19.44 -49.20 40.92
CA VAL A 69 -20.63 -48.89 40.12
C VAL A 69 -20.48 -47.46 39.60
N ILE A 70 -20.66 -47.26 38.31
CA ILE A 70 -20.39 -45.97 37.65
C ILE A 70 -21.68 -45.16 37.45
N GLY A 71 -22.72 -45.79 36.90
CA GLY A 71 -23.98 -45.11 36.62
C GLY A 71 -25.00 -46.02 35.93
N PRO A 72 -26.21 -45.51 35.62
CA PRO A 72 -27.26 -46.25 34.92
C PRO A 72 -26.80 -46.74 33.54
N ALA A 73 -27.15 -47.97 33.16
CA ALA A 73 -26.72 -48.56 31.89
C ALA A 73 -27.27 -47.84 30.64
N ASP A 74 -28.38 -47.13 30.78
CA ASP A 74 -29.01 -46.32 29.74
C ASP A 74 -28.39 -44.92 29.57
N GLU A 75 -27.55 -44.48 30.50
CA GLU A 75 -26.93 -43.16 30.46
C GLU A 75 -25.44 -43.20 30.12
N VAL A 76 -24.70 -44.24 30.53
CA VAL A 76 -23.24 -44.29 30.37
C VAL A 76 -22.88 -44.70 28.94
N VAL A 77 -22.19 -43.82 28.21
CA VAL A 77 -21.76 -44.06 26.82
C VAL A 77 -20.25 -44.30 26.71
N ARG A 78 -19.47 -43.67 27.58
CA ARG A 78 -17.99 -43.78 27.58
C ARG A 78 -17.45 -43.59 28.99
N ILE A 79 -16.46 -44.39 29.37
CA ILE A 79 -15.71 -44.27 30.63
C ILE A 79 -14.23 -44.05 30.31
N THR A 80 -13.59 -43.11 30.99
CA THR A 80 -12.13 -42.97 31.00
C THR A 80 -11.60 -43.49 32.33
N VAL A 81 -10.43 -44.14 32.34
CA VAL A 81 -9.83 -44.77 33.53
C VAL A 81 -8.33 -44.45 33.55
N LYS A 82 -7.82 -43.93 34.66
CA LYS A 82 -6.38 -43.71 34.88
C LYS A 82 -6.03 -43.85 36.36
N ALA A 83 -4.78 -44.16 36.68
CA ALA A 83 -4.30 -44.06 38.06
C ALA A 83 -4.00 -42.59 38.41
N ARG A 84 -4.43 -42.14 39.60
CA ARG A 84 -4.15 -40.79 40.10
C ARG A 84 -2.65 -40.63 40.37
N HIS A 85 -2.07 -39.57 39.82
CA HIS A 85 -0.62 -39.33 39.86
C HIS A 85 -0.07 -38.93 41.24
N THR A 86 -0.86 -38.31 42.12
CA THR A 86 -0.36 -37.77 43.40
C THR A 86 -0.10 -38.82 44.47
N ASP A 87 -0.69 -40.01 44.35
CA ASP A 87 -0.64 -41.08 45.35
C ASP A 87 0.36 -42.19 44.95
N THR A 88 1.05 -42.03 43.82
CA THR A 88 2.07 -42.97 43.33
C THR A 88 3.46 -42.39 43.55
N SER A 89 4.36 -43.14 44.21
CA SER A 89 5.78 -42.75 44.31
C SER A 89 6.33 -42.49 42.89
N PRO A 90 7.24 -41.52 42.67
CA PRO A 90 7.79 -41.19 41.36
C PRO A 90 8.49 -42.37 40.65
N ALA A 91 8.75 -43.47 41.36
CA ALA A 91 9.17 -44.75 40.79
C ALA A 91 8.07 -45.48 39.97
N TYR A 92 6.84 -44.95 39.91
CA TYR A 92 5.68 -45.65 39.36
C TYR A 92 4.81 -44.82 38.37
N SER A 93 5.30 -43.70 37.84
CA SER A 93 4.59 -42.92 36.82
C SER A 93 4.50 -43.65 35.48
N GLY A 94 3.32 -43.75 34.85
CA GLY A 94 3.24 -44.16 33.43
C GLY A 94 2.04 -44.97 32.94
N THR A 95 0.88 -44.99 33.60
CA THR A 95 -0.30 -45.66 33.01
C THR A 95 -0.95 -44.79 31.96
N VAL A 96 -1.03 -45.27 30.72
CA VAL A 96 -1.81 -44.64 29.65
C VAL A 96 -3.30 -44.67 30.03
N PRO A 97 -4.08 -43.58 29.85
CA PRO A 97 -5.50 -43.58 30.12
C PRO A 97 -6.23 -44.63 29.26
N ILE A 98 -7.08 -45.45 29.89
CA ILE A 98 -7.94 -46.42 29.21
C ILE A 98 -9.28 -45.76 28.91
N VAL A 99 -9.79 -45.94 27.70
CA VAL A 99 -11.13 -45.51 27.31
C VAL A 99 -11.98 -46.74 27.02
N ILE A 100 -13.11 -46.86 27.71
CA ILE A 100 -14.05 -47.99 27.57
C ILE A 100 -15.36 -47.46 27.02
N THR A 101 -15.81 -48.01 25.89
CA THR A 101 -17.10 -47.74 25.24
C THR A 101 -17.93 -49.00 25.02
N ASP A 102 -17.41 -50.18 25.38
CA ASP A 102 -18.09 -51.47 25.31
C ASP A 102 -18.33 -52.01 26.74
N PHE A 103 -19.57 -52.37 27.03
CA PHE A 103 -20.05 -52.85 28.33
C PHE A 103 -20.51 -54.33 28.28
N GLY A 104 -20.03 -55.09 27.28
CA GLY A 104 -20.35 -56.50 27.09
C GLY A 104 -19.58 -57.49 27.98
N GLY A 105 -18.70 -57.01 28.88
CA GLY A 105 -17.98 -57.86 29.83
C GLY A 105 -17.00 -58.84 29.18
N GLN A 106 -15.87 -58.33 28.69
CA GLN A 106 -14.64 -59.09 28.47
C GLN A 106 -13.45 -58.23 28.91
N PRO A 107 -12.38 -58.81 29.48
CA PRO A 107 -11.20 -58.06 29.89
C PRO A 107 -10.57 -57.35 28.70
N ALA A 108 -10.25 -56.06 28.86
CA ALA A 108 -9.34 -55.37 27.98
C ALA A 108 -7.94 -55.96 28.16
N VAL A 109 -7.67 -57.04 27.43
CA VAL A 109 -6.30 -57.39 27.03
C VAL A 109 -5.76 -56.15 26.31
N VAL A 110 -4.55 -55.72 26.67
CA VAL A 110 -3.77 -54.76 25.88
C VAL A 110 -4.01 -55.11 24.41
N SER A 111 -4.53 -54.17 23.62
CA SER A 111 -4.56 -54.42 22.19
C SER A 111 -3.11 -54.56 21.74
N THR A 112 -2.64 -55.79 21.59
CA THR A 112 -1.84 -56.19 20.44
C THR A 112 -2.69 -55.86 19.22
N GLY A 113 -2.77 -54.58 18.91
CA GLY A 113 -3.44 -54.06 17.73
C GLY A 113 -2.42 -54.03 16.61
N MET A 114 -2.89 -54.33 15.41
CA MET A 114 -2.13 -54.10 14.19
C MET A 114 -1.73 -52.62 14.12
N SER A 115 -0.43 -52.36 14.17
CA SER A 115 0.18 -51.07 13.92
C SER A 115 0.40 -50.91 12.42
N VAL A 116 -0.01 -49.76 11.90
CA VAL A 116 0.08 -49.44 10.47
C VAL A 116 0.72 -48.06 10.34
N SER A 117 1.75 -47.97 9.51
CA SER A 117 2.37 -46.72 9.10
C SER A 117 2.21 -46.52 7.59
N ILE A 118 2.10 -45.27 7.15
CA ILE A 118 2.14 -44.90 5.74
C ILE A 118 2.74 -43.51 5.61
N THR A 119 3.66 -43.36 4.67
CA THR A 119 4.38 -42.12 4.37
C THR A 119 4.73 -42.06 2.87
N THR A 120 5.22 -40.92 2.45
CA THR A 120 5.76 -40.67 1.12
C THR A 120 7.24 -40.29 1.24
N ASP A 121 8.03 -40.47 0.17
CA ASP A 121 9.46 -40.10 0.18
C ASP A 121 9.68 -38.59 0.31
N LYS A 122 8.75 -37.80 -0.23
CA LYS A 122 8.72 -36.35 -0.14
C LYS A 122 7.35 -35.87 0.32
N PRO A 123 7.27 -34.70 0.98
CA PRO A 123 6.00 -34.12 1.37
C PRO A 123 5.36 -33.24 0.27
N VAL A 124 6.13 -32.81 -0.74
CA VAL A 124 5.70 -31.94 -1.84
C VAL A 124 6.18 -32.53 -3.17
N TYR A 125 5.33 -32.47 -4.20
CA TYR A 125 5.57 -32.96 -5.55
C TYR A 125 5.17 -31.93 -6.61
N SER A 126 5.78 -31.98 -7.78
CA SER A 126 5.33 -31.27 -8.97
C SER A 126 4.37 -32.13 -9.80
N ALA A 127 3.56 -31.50 -10.65
CA ALA A 127 2.71 -32.23 -11.58
C ALA A 127 3.55 -33.11 -12.52
N GLY A 128 3.19 -34.40 -12.64
CA GLY A 128 3.96 -35.39 -13.42
C GLY A 128 5.07 -36.10 -12.65
N ASP A 129 5.35 -35.73 -11.39
CA ASP A 129 6.32 -36.44 -10.55
C ASP A 129 5.88 -37.88 -10.26
N THR A 130 6.87 -38.74 -10.00
CA THR A 130 6.64 -40.09 -9.47
C THR A 130 6.88 -40.08 -7.96
N MET A 131 5.82 -40.30 -7.20
CA MET A 131 5.84 -40.43 -5.74
C MET A 131 6.19 -41.85 -5.32
N LEU A 132 6.97 -42.00 -4.26
CA LEU A 132 7.27 -43.29 -3.64
C LEU A 132 6.48 -43.40 -2.33
N ILE A 133 5.50 -44.29 -2.30
CA ILE A 133 4.69 -44.56 -1.11
C ILE A 133 5.30 -45.75 -0.37
N GLN A 134 5.49 -45.61 0.93
CA GLN A 134 6.04 -46.65 1.78
C GLN A 134 5.37 -46.70 3.15
N GLY A 135 5.35 -47.87 3.76
CA GLY A 135 4.75 -48.06 5.07
C GLY A 135 4.97 -49.47 5.60
N SER A 136 4.46 -49.70 6.81
CA SER A 136 4.65 -50.94 7.54
C SER A 136 3.38 -51.42 8.21
N VAL A 137 3.24 -52.73 8.33
CA VAL A 137 2.17 -53.40 9.09
C VAL A 137 2.83 -54.38 10.04
N ALA A 138 2.64 -54.15 11.34
CA ALA A 138 3.26 -54.95 12.39
C ALA A 138 2.36 -55.08 13.61
N ASP A 139 2.56 -56.11 14.42
CA ASP A 139 1.99 -56.23 15.75
C ASP A 139 3.10 -56.24 16.82
N ALA A 140 2.80 -56.74 18.02
CA ALA A 140 3.78 -56.81 19.10
C ALA A 140 4.86 -57.91 18.88
N GLN A 141 4.63 -58.83 17.94
CA GLN A 141 5.47 -59.99 17.63
C GLN A 141 6.37 -59.75 16.40
N GLY A 142 6.02 -58.78 15.55
CA GLY A 142 6.84 -58.35 14.41
C GLY A 142 5.99 -57.89 13.22
N GLY A 143 6.60 -57.88 12.04
CA GLY A 143 5.90 -57.58 10.79
C GLY A 143 4.84 -58.63 10.44
N LEU A 144 3.75 -58.18 9.81
CA LEU A 144 2.63 -59.00 9.36
C LEU A 144 2.62 -59.13 7.83
N PRO A 145 3.44 -60.01 7.23
CA PRO A 145 3.58 -60.15 5.78
C PRO A 145 2.30 -60.66 5.08
N ASP A 146 1.38 -61.27 5.83
CA ASP A 146 0.11 -61.81 5.37
C ASP A 146 -1.07 -60.84 5.48
N ALA A 147 -0.83 -59.60 5.93
CA ALA A 147 -1.83 -58.54 5.91
C ALA A 147 -2.16 -58.09 4.48
N THR A 148 -3.40 -57.66 4.25
CA THR A 148 -3.83 -57.07 2.98
C THR A 148 -3.81 -55.56 3.12
N VAL A 149 -3.04 -54.87 2.27
CA VAL A 149 -2.94 -53.40 2.27
C VAL A 149 -3.50 -52.85 0.97
N ILE A 150 -4.59 -52.09 1.08
CA ILE A 150 -5.22 -51.37 -0.03
C ILE A 150 -4.95 -49.88 0.15
N VAL A 151 -4.18 -49.29 -0.76
CA VAL A 151 -3.85 -47.87 -0.74
C VAL A 151 -4.66 -47.14 -1.80
N ASN A 152 -5.47 -46.18 -1.37
CA ASN A 152 -6.17 -45.25 -2.25
C ASN A 152 -5.40 -43.92 -2.30
N VAL A 153 -4.87 -43.61 -3.48
CA VAL A 153 -4.19 -42.35 -3.77
C VAL A 153 -5.12 -41.51 -4.65
N ASN A 154 -5.82 -40.56 -4.05
CA ASN A 154 -6.70 -39.61 -4.75
C ASN A 154 -7.67 -40.28 -5.77
N GLY A 155 -8.30 -41.38 -5.38
CA GLY A 155 -9.25 -42.14 -6.21
C GLY A 155 -8.63 -43.32 -6.99
N THR A 156 -7.31 -43.43 -7.06
CA THR A 156 -6.62 -44.58 -7.66
C THR A 156 -6.29 -45.61 -6.59
N VAL A 157 -6.84 -46.82 -6.71
CA VAL A 157 -6.64 -47.90 -5.75
C VAL A 157 -5.49 -48.81 -6.17
N VAL A 158 -4.56 -49.05 -5.26
CA VAL A 158 -3.39 -49.92 -5.44
C VAL A 158 -3.34 -50.94 -4.31
N ASN A 159 -3.19 -52.22 -4.65
CA ASN A 159 -2.93 -53.27 -3.66
C ASN A 159 -1.42 -53.35 -3.43
N ALA A 160 -0.96 -53.01 -2.22
CA ALA A 160 0.45 -53.05 -1.88
C ALA A 160 0.84 -54.48 -1.47
N THR A 161 2.03 -54.92 -1.89
CA THR A 161 2.61 -56.21 -1.49
C THR A 161 3.58 -55.97 -0.36
N LEU A 162 3.44 -56.73 0.73
CA LEU A 162 4.33 -56.68 1.88
C LEU A 162 5.52 -57.63 1.69
N ASP A 163 6.68 -57.23 2.18
CA ASP A 163 7.84 -58.11 2.31
C ASP A 163 7.78 -58.95 3.60
N ALA A 164 8.81 -59.77 3.82
CA ALA A 164 8.88 -60.65 5.00
C ALA A 164 8.97 -59.90 6.34
N ALA A 165 9.28 -58.61 6.34
CA ALA A 165 9.32 -57.74 7.51
C ALA A 165 8.00 -56.96 7.71
N GLY A 166 6.98 -57.19 6.87
CA GLY A 166 5.72 -56.47 6.92
C GLY A 166 5.84 -55.03 6.39
N GLU A 167 6.85 -54.74 5.56
CA GLU A 167 7.05 -53.44 4.94
C GLU A 167 6.55 -53.47 3.50
N PHE A 168 6.01 -52.35 3.00
CA PHE A 168 5.61 -52.20 1.61
C PHE A 168 6.15 -50.91 1.02
N GLN A 169 6.47 -50.94 -0.28
CA GLN A 169 6.94 -49.79 -1.02
C GLN A 169 6.56 -49.91 -2.50
N PHE A 170 6.00 -48.84 -3.08
CA PHE A 170 5.70 -48.78 -4.51
C PHE A 170 5.68 -47.35 -5.05
N SER A 171 5.91 -47.22 -6.36
CA SER A 171 5.87 -45.93 -7.06
C SER A 171 4.47 -45.63 -7.59
N HIS A 172 4.05 -44.37 -7.50
CA HIS A 172 2.80 -43.85 -8.03
C HIS A 172 3.05 -42.56 -8.82
N ALA A 173 2.75 -42.56 -10.11
CA ALA A 173 2.92 -41.39 -10.96
C ALA A 173 1.74 -40.42 -10.79
N LEU A 174 2.04 -39.15 -10.54
CA LEU A 174 1.05 -38.08 -10.50
C LEU A 174 0.69 -37.65 -11.93
N SER A 175 -0.58 -37.32 -12.15
CA SER A 175 -1.03 -36.80 -13.45
C SER A 175 -0.33 -35.49 -13.78
N PRO A 176 0.14 -35.26 -15.03
CA PRO A 176 0.65 -33.95 -15.45
C PRO A 176 -0.39 -32.83 -15.38
N GLY A 177 -1.68 -33.16 -15.33
CA GLY A 177 -2.79 -32.20 -15.18
C GLY A 177 -3.41 -32.18 -13.78
N ILE A 178 -2.72 -32.74 -12.78
CA ILE A 178 -3.14 -32.63 -11.38
C ILE A 178 -3.13 -31.15 -10.95
N VAL A 179 -4.11 -30.74 -10.16
CA VAL A 179 -4.22 -29.36 -9.67
C VAL A 179 -3.34 -29.19 -8.44
N ASP A 180 -2.77 -28.00 -8.23
CA ASP A 180 -2.05 -27.73 -6.99
C ASP A 180 -2.99 -27.88 -5.78
N GLY A 181 -2.53 -28.54 -4.73
CA GLY A 181 -3.33 -28.75 -3.53
C GLY A 181 -2.79 -29.82 -2.61
N THR A 182 -3.48 -30.01 -1.48
CA THR A 182 -3.19 -31.10 -0.53
C THR A 182 -4.02 -32.31 -0.88
N TYR A 183 -3.36 -33.44 -1.04
CA TYR A 183 -3.94 -34.73 -1.38
C TYR A 183 -3.79 -35.72 -0.23
N THR A 184 -4.79 -36.58 -0.05
CA THR A 184 -4.78 -37.63 0.98
C THR A 184 -4.55 -38.99 0.34
N ILE A 185 -3.67 -39.77 0.98
CA ILE A 185 -3.46 -41.18 0.75
C ILE A 185 -4.12 -41.91 1.90
N THR A 186 -4.95 -42.90 1.59
CA THR A 186 -5.67 -43.70 2.59
C THR A 186 -5.27 -45.15 2.43
N ALA A 187 -4.64 -45.73 3.45
CA ALA A 187 -4.33 -47.15 3.54
C ALA A 187 -5.37 -47.86 4.42
N LEU A 188 -6.15 -48.72 3.79
CA LEU A 188 -7.00 -49.68 4.48
C LEU A 188 -6.24 -51.00 4.60
N VAL A 189 -6.00 -51.43 5.83
CA VAL A 189 -5.28 -52.66 6.14
C VAL A 189 -6.21 -53.65 6.82
N SER A 190 -6.28 -54.86 6.29
CA SER A 190 -7.08 -55.95 6.85
C SER A 190 -6.22 -57.18 7.10
N HIS A 191 -6.51 -57.90 8.18
CA HIS A 191 -5.80 -59.12 8.56
C HIS A 191 -6.75 -60.04 9.33
N ALA A 192 -6.68 -61.36 9.12
CA ALA A 192 -7.67 -62.30 9.67
C ALA A 192 -7.80 -62.27 11.20
N ASN A 193 -6.72 -61.90 11.89
CA ASN A 193 -6.66 -61.89 13.35
C ASN A 193 -6.88 -60.49 13.96
N TYR A 194 -7.07 -59.45 13.15
CA TYR A 194 -7.17 -58.06 13.61
C TYR A 194 -8.34 -57.32 12.93
N PRO A 195 -9.01 -56.38 13.63
CA PRO A 195 -9.95 -55.47 12.98
C PRO A 195 -9.25 -54.63 11.91
N ASP A 196 -9.98 -54.28 10.85
CA ASP A 196 -9.46 -53.43 9.79
C ASP A 196 -8.99 -52.07 10.34
N VAL A 197 -7.79 -51.65 9.92
CA VAL A 197 -7.19 -50.39 10.33
C VAL A 197 -7.13 -49.46 9.13
N ASN A 198 -7.67 -48.25 9.30
CA ASN A 198 -7.49 -47.19 8.33
C ASN A 198 -6.39 -46.21 8.79
N ARG A 199 -5.49 -45.87 7.89
CA ARG A 199 -4.44 -44.85 8.09
C ARG A 199 -4.39 -43.91 6.93
N THR A 200 -4.13 -42.64 7.23
CA THR A 200 -4.01 -41.62 6.22
C THR A 200 -2.64 -40.96 6.28
N ALA A 201 -2.11 -40.61 5.11
CA ALA A 201 -1.00 -39.69 4.94
C ALA A 201 -1.43 -38.58 3.99
N THR A 202 -0.77 -37.42 4.06
CA THR A 202 -1.02 -36.32 3.14
C THR A 202 0.24 -35.97 2.39
N PHE A 203 0.09 -35.60 1.12
CA PHE A 203 1.15 -35.00 0.32
C PHE A 203 0.59 -33.77 -0.39
N VAL A 204 1.49 -32.89 -0.78
CA VAL A 204 1.12 -31.65 -1.45
C VAL A 204 1.62 -31.70 -2.88
N VAL A 205 0.82 -31.17 -3.81
CA VAL A 205 1.23 -30.96 -5.19
C VAL A 205 1.23 -29.48 -5.49
N GLY A 206 2.32 -28.99 -6.10
CA GLY A 206 2.44 -27.62 -6.57
C GLY A 206 3.88 -27.16 -6.66
N ASP A 207 4.17 -26.28 -7.61
CA ASP A 207 5.51 -25.74 -7.82
C ASP A 207 5.81 -24.61 -6.81
N MET A 208 6.99 -24.68 -6.20
CA MET A 208 7.51 -23.58 -5.39
C MET A 208 8.07 -22.50 -6.30
N GLY A 209 7.69 -21.24 -6.08
CA GLY A 209 8.15 -20.18 -6.95
C GLY A 209 7.69 -18.78 -6.55
N ILE A 210 8.37 -17.81 -7.15
CA ILE A 210 8.00 -16.40 -7.13
C ILE A 210 7.64 -16.06 -8.57
N VAL A 211 6.43 -15.54 -8.79
CA VAL A 211 5.96 -15.10 -10.09
C VAL A 211 5.59 -13.63 -9.98
N LEU A 212 6.24 -12.81 -10.79
CA LEU A 212 5.89 -11.40 -10.91
C LEU A 212 4.65 -11.24 -11.79
N GLU A 213 3.96 -10.11 -11.61
CA GLU A 213 2.82 -9.67 -12.39
C GLU A 213 3.02 -9.91 -13.90
N GLN A 214 1.98 -10.38 -14.57
CA GLN A 214 2.02 -10.61 -16.01
C GLN A 214 1.97 -9.29 -16.78
N ASN A 215 2.83 -9.17 -17.77
CA ASN A 215 2.85 -8.08 -18.72
C ASN A 215 1.70 -8.24 -19.74
N PRO A 216 0.73 -7.32 -19.78
CA PRO A 216 -0.42 -7.42 -20.69
C PRO A 216 -0.03 -7.28 -22.17
N VAL A 217 1.15 -6.74 -22.49
CA VAL A 217 1.59 -6.53 -23.88
C VAL A 217 2.02 -7.83 -24.55
N ASN A 218 2.69 -8.73 -23.83
CA ASN A 218 3.28 -9.94 -24.41
C ASN A 218 3.00 -11.23 -23.63
N GLY A 219 2.27 -11.16 -22.50
CA GLY A 219 1.88 -12.30 -21.67
C GLY A 219 3.00 -12.90 -20.81
N LYS A 220 4.22 -12.36 -20.85
CA LYS A 220 5.34 -12.81 -20.00
C LYS A 220 5.29 -12.10 -18.65
N PRO A 221 5.83 -12.68 -17.57
CA PRO A 221 6.03 -11.94 -16.33
C PRO A 221 6.90 -10.70 -16.55
N TYR A 222 6.57 -9.61 -15.86
CA TYR A 222 7.49 -8.50 -15.71
C TYR A 222 8.79 -8.98 -15.06
N VAL A 223 9.91 -8.36 -15.42
CA VAL A 223 11.21 -8.57 -14.77
C VAL A 223 11.60 -7.38 -13.90
N GLY A 224 10.89 -6.25 -14.03
CA GLY A 224 11.18 -5.04 -13.27
C GLY A 224 10.14 -3.94 -13.39
N VAL A 225 10.37 -2.86 -12.67
CA VAL A 225 9.48 -1.70 -12.56
C VAL A 225 10.27 -0.40 -12.51
N ALA A 226 9.72 0.67 -13.08
CA ALA A 226 10.30 2.01 -12.96
C ALA A 226 9.90 2.69 -11.65
N ALA A 227 10.85 3.40 -11.03
CA ALA A 227 10.64 4.30 -9.90
C ALA A 227 9.96 5.62 -10.36
N ASP A 228 8.74 5.51 -10.90
CA ASP A 228 8.00 6.62 -11.51
C ASP A 228 6.94 7.25 -10.59
N GLY A 229 6.95 6.85 -9.31
CA GLY A 229 6.06 7.34 -8.26
C GLY A 229 4.67 6.72 -8.24
N VAL A 230 4.32 5.87 -9.21
CA VAL A 230 2.97 5.25 -9.26
C VAL A 230 2.99 3.76 -9.59
N SER A 231 4.03 3.27 -10.27
CA SER A 231 4.13 1.87 -10.66
C SER A 231 4.50 0.99 -9.47
N SER A 232 3.83 -0.16 -9.38
CA SER A 232 4.14 -1.24 -8.43
C SER A 232 4.01 -2.58 -9.14
N LEU A 233 4.60 -3.64 -8.57
CA LEU A 233 4.52 -5.00 -9.10
C LEU A 233 3.88 -5.95 -8.10
N GLN A 234 2.90 -6.71 -8.57
CA GLN A 234 2.42 -7.87 -7.82
C GLN A 234 3.48 -8.98 -7.82
N VAL A 235 3.69 -9.57 -6.65
CA VAL A 235 4.62 -10.68 -6.39
C VAL A 235 3.79 -11.83 -5.84
N ALA A 236 3.50 -12.81 -6.70
CA ALA A 236 2.83 -14.03 -6.30
C ALA A 236 3.85 -15.03 -5.77
N LEU A 237 3.61 -15.51 -4.56
CA LEU A 237 4.42 -16.51 -3.88
C LEU A 237 3.66 -17.84 -3.84
N SER A 238 4.31 -18.93 -4.22
CA SER A 238 3.81 -20.29 -4.09
C SER A 238 4.79 -21.12 -3.26
N LEU A 239 4.35 -21.56 -2.09
CA LEU A 239 5.10 -22.38 -1.14
C LEU A 239 4.16 -23.45 -0.55
N PRO A 240 3.69 -24.39 -1.37
CA PRO A 240 2.65 -25.33 -0.96
C PRO A 240 3.19 -26.30 0.11
N GLY A 241 2.45 -26.42 1.21
CA GLY A 241 2.83 -27.22 2.38
C GLY A 241 3.86 -26.58 3.33
N CYS A 242 4.34 -25.37 3.03
CA CYS A 242 5.28 -24.66 3.89
C CYS A 242 4.58 -23.88 5.02
N THR A 243 5.31 -23.65 6.10
CA THR A 243 4.86 -22.88 7.27
C THR A 243 5.95 -21.90 7.71
N GLU A 244 5.64 -20.99 8.64
CA GLU A 244 6.59 -20.00 9.18
C GLU A 244 7.30 -19.19 8.07
N VAL A 245 6.52 -18.73 7.08
CA VAL A 245 7.07 -17.97 5.96
C VAL A 245 7.37 -16.55 6.39
N THR A 246 8.60 -16.10 6.12
CA THR A 246 9.00 -14.71 6.32
C THR A 246 9.66 -14.14 5.06
N ALA A 247 9.39 -12.88 4.76
CA ALA A 247 10.02 -12.13 3.69
C ALA A 247 11.13 -11.23 4.27
N ALA A 248 12.32 -11.29 3.67
CA ALA A 248 13.38 -10.35 3.97
C ALA A 248 13.00 -8.96 3.43
N ARG A 249 13.37 -7.92 4.17
CA ARG A 249 13.19 -6.54 3.71
C ARG A 249 14.07 -6.30 2.47
N PRO A 250 13.50 -5.78 1.36
CA PRO A 250 14.27 -5.41 0.18
C PRO A 250 15.37 -4.38 0.49
N SER A 251 16.46 -4.41 -0.29
CA SER A 251 17.56 -3.44 -0.20
C SER A 251 17.12 -2.00 -0.51
N PHE A 252 16.12 -1.85 -1.38
CA PHE A 252 15.47 -0.59 -1.71
C PHE A 252 14.01 -0.89 -2.08
N GLY A 253 13.14 0.11 -1.91
CA GLY A 253 11.69 -0.05 -2.03
C GLY A 253 11.02 -0.67 -0.81
N GLU A 254 9.76 -1.03 -0.97
CA GLU A 254 8.91 -1.62 0.07
C GLU A 254 8.16 -2.84 -0.49
N LEU A 255 8.12 -3.94 0.28
CA LEU A 255 7.31 -5.11 -0.04
C LEU A 255 6.14 -5.19 0.93
N LYS A 256 4.93 -4.84 0.46
CA LYS A 256 3.69 -4.93 1.25
C LYS A 256 3.04 -6.30 1.12
N GLY A 257 2.33 -6.73 2.16
CA GLY A 257 1.72 -8.06 2.25
C GLY A 257 2.40 -8.98 3.26
N ALA A 258 3.53 -8.55 3.82
CA ALA A 258 4.13 -9.12 5.02
C ALA A 258 3.82 -8.20 6.22
N ASP A 259 3.75 -8.76 7.44
CA ASP A 259 3.60 -7.96 8.66
C ASP A 259 4.90 -7.22 9.03
N ALA A 260 4.88 -6.45 10.13
CA ALA A 260 6.05 -5.69 10.59
C ALA A 260 7.26 -6.56 10.97
N ALA A 261 7.06 -7.84 11.26
CA ALA A 261 8.11 -8.83 11.51
C ALA A 261 8.53 -9.57 10.23
N GLY A 262 7.93 -9.24 9.09
CA GLY A 262 8.17 -9.88 7.80
C GLY A 262 7.38 -11.17 7.61
N VAL A 263 6.45 -11.53 8.49
CA VAL A 263 5.66 -12.77 8.38
C VAL A 263 4.69 -12.67 7.20
N VAL A 264 4.69 -13.70 6.36
CA VAL A 264 3.78 -13.83 5.21
C VAL A 264 2.76 -14.92 5.51
N VAL A 265 1.48 -14.55 5.47
CA VAL A 265 0.38 -15.49 5.67
C VAL A 265 0.04 -16.14 4.34
N LEU A 266 0.17 -17.47 4.26
CA LEU A 266 -0.24 -18.25 3.09
C LEU A 266 -1.72 -18.65 3.19
N ASP A 267 -2.37 -18.78 2.03
CA ASP A 267 -3.71 -19.37 1.90
C ASP A 267 -3.68 -20.90 2.09
N SER A 268 -4.85 -21.55 2.00
CA SER A 268 -4.98 -23.01 2.15
C SER A 268 -4.22 -23.83 1.09
N ASN A 269 -3.82 -23.20 -0.01
CA ASN A 269 -3.04 -23.81 -1.08
C ASN A 269 -1.55 -23.47 -0.98
N GLY A 270 -1.14 -22.75 0.08
CA GLY A 270 0.24 -22.32 0.29
C GLY A 270 0.65 -21.15 -0.60
N ARG A 271 -0.29 -20.29 -1.01
CA ARG A 271 -0.03 -19.13 -1.87
C ARG A 271 -0.20 -17.82 -1.11
N ALA A 272 0.55 -16.80 -1.50
CA ALA A 272 0.37 -15.43 -1.03
C ALA A 272 0.56 -14.44 -2.18
N GLN A 273 -0.07 -13.27 -2.07
CA GLN A 273 0.20 -12.14 -2.96
C GLN A 273 0.77 -10.99 -2.14
N LEU A 274 1.91 -10.50 -2.58
CA LEU A 274 2.58 -9.32 -2.04
C LEU A 274 2.66 -8.26 -3.15
N THR A 275 2.85 -7.00 -2.76
CA THR A 275 3.04 -5.91 -3.71
C THR A 275 4.36 -5.22 -3.43
N TYR A 276 5.23 -5.18 -4.44
CA TYR A 276 6.50 -4.44 -4.39
C TYR A 276 6.30 -3.02 -4.92
N TYR A 277 6.71 -2.04 -4.11
CA TYR A 277 6.76 -0.63 -4.44
C TYR A 277 8.23 -0.21 -4.60
N PRO A 278 8.65 0.31 -5.76
CA PRO A 278 10.01 0.84 -5.92
C PRO A 278 10.23 2.05 -4.99
N PRO A 279 11.49 2.39 -4.67
CA PRO A 279 11.79 3.63 -3.96
C PRO A 279 11.38 4.84 -4.82
N ASP A 280 11.15 6.00 -4.20
CA ASP A 280 10.83 7.24 -4.92
C ASP A 280 11.96 7.64 -5.89
N TYR A 281 13.21 7.43 -5.44
CA TYR A 281 14.42 7.78 -6.17
C TYR A 281 15.50 6.70 -6.04
N LEU A 282 16.25 6.52 -7.14
CA LEU A 282 17.46 5.69 -7.17
C LEU A 282 18.68 6.59 -7.32
N ALA A 283 19.72 6.36 -6.53
CA ALA A 283 21.02 6.98 -6.67
C ALA A 283 21.88 6.23 -7.72
N LYS A 284 22.86 6.93 -8.29
CA LYS A 284 23.68 6.41 -9.40
C LYS A 284 24.50 5.18 -9.02
N ASP A 285 24.98 5.13 -7.78
CA ASP A 285 25.79 4.05 -7.21
C ASP A 285 24.97 2.79 -6.88
N GLN A 286 23.63 2.86 -6.99
CA GLN A 286 22.74 1.71 -6.77
C GLN A 286 22.53 0.87 -8.04
N PHE A 287 23.02 1.29 -9.21
CA PHE A 287 22.85 0.54 -10.45
C PHE A 287 23.88 -0.59 -10.60
N ASP A 288 23.40 -1.80 -10.90
CA ASP A 288 24.24 -3.00 -11.03
C ASP A 288 24.63 -3.28 -12.48
N LYS A 289 23.72 -3.02 -13.42
CA LYS A 289 23.89 -3.35 -14.84
C LYS A 289 23.02 -2.48 -15.73
N THR A 290 23.24 -2.58 -17.04
CA THR A 290 22.37 -2.01 -18.07
C THR A 290 21.55 -3.11 -18.74
N ILE A 291 20.33 -2.79 -19.17
CA ILE A 291 19.52 -3.67 -20.02
C ILE A 291 19.00 -2.92 -21.24
N ASP A 292 18.85 -3.64 -22.35
CA ASP A 292 18.33 -3.07 -23.59
C ASP A 292 16.81 -2.92 -23.51
N VAL A 293 16.36 -1.66 -23.56
CA VAL A 293 14.93 -1.31 -23.58
C VAL A 293 14.49 -0.82 -24.96
N HIS A 294 15.41 -0.27 -25.76
CA HIS A 294 15.11 0.27 -27.10
C HIS A 294 15.67 -0.61 -28.22
N GLN A 295 14.95 -0.65 -29.34
CA GLN A 295 15.36 -1.39 -30.54
C GLN A 295 16.67 -0.87 -31.18
N THR A 296 17.10 0.34 -30.83
CA THR A 296 18.28 1.02 -31.39
C THR A 296 19.56 0.85 -30.57
N GLY A 297 19.59 -0.07 -29.59
CA GLY A 297 20.77 -0.33 -28.76
C GLY A 297 21.01 0.73 -27.67
N SER A 298 19.98 1.50 -27.32
CA SER A 298 19.99 2.33 -26.11
C SER A 298 19.51 1.50 -24.92
N SER A 299 20.29 1.51 -23.85
CA SER A 299 20.06 0.71 -22.64
C SER A 299 19.69 1.61 -21.45
N THR A 300 18.91 1.08 -20.53
CA THR A 300 18.61 1.73 -19.24
C THR A 300 19.43 1.09 -18.13
N TYR A 301 19.77 1.86 -17.09
CA TYR A 301 20.46 1.36 -15.91
C TYR A 301 19.43 0.78 -14.93
N VAL A 302 19.75 -0.40 -14.38
CA VAL A 302 18.88 -1.11 -13.44
C VAL A 302 19.62 -1.46 -12.16
N ALA A 303 18.89 -1.34 -11.06
CA ALA A 303 19.27 -1.82 -9.74
C ALA A 303 18.56 -3.16 -9.49
N LEU A 304 19.28 -4.11 -8.90
CA LEU A 304 18.82 -5.47 -8.62
C LEU A 304 18.29 -5.57 -7.19
N VAL A 305 17.02 -5.92 -7.05
CA VAL A 305 16.35 -6.18 -5.78
C VAL A 305 16.25 -7.68 -5.55
N PRO A 306 17.02 -8.24 -4.61
CA PRO A 306 16.82 -9.63 -4.22
C PRO A 306 15.53 -9.75 -3.42
N LEU A 307 14.63 -10.63 -3.86
CA LEU A 307 13.45 -11.04 -3.11
C LEU A 307 13.78 -12.35 -2.41
N VAL A 308 13.85 -12.34 -1.09
CA VAL A 308 14.23 -13.52 -0.29
C VAL A 308 13.11 -13.88 0.67
N PHE A 309 12.63 -15.12 0.58
CA PHE A 309 11.65 -15.69 1.49
C PHE A 309 12.27 -16.88 2.20
N THR A 310 12.13 -16.94 3.52
CA THR A 310 12.49 -18.13 4.30
C THR A 310 11.22 -18.83 4.78
N TYR A 311 11.28 -20.15 4.92
CA TYR A 311 10.14 -20.97 5.29
C TYR A 311 10.59 -22.23 6.03
N LYS A 312 9.67 -22.91 6.71
CA LYS A 312 9.81 -24.32 7.08
C LYS A 312 9.03 -25.16 6.09
N ASP A 313 9.70 -26.14 5.49
CA ASP A 313 9.03 -27.11 4.62
C ASP A 313 8.06 -28.00 5.42
N ALA A 314 7.30 -28.85 4.74
CA ALA A 314 6.36 -29.75 5.37
C ALA A 314 6.98 -30.80 6.33
N ARG A 315 8.31 -30.94 6.36
CA ARG A 315 9.05 -31.75 7.36
C ARG A 315 9.52 -30.92 8.56
N GLY A 316 9.25 -29.61 8.56
CA GLY A 316 9.76 -28.67 9.55
C GLY A 316 11.21 -28.24 9.31
N VAL A 317 11.80 -28.53 8.15
CA VAL A 317 13.18 -28.17 7.81
C VAL A 317 13.21 -26.75 7.24
N PRO A 318 14.09 -25.86 7.73
CA PRO A 318 14.24 -24.53 7.17
C PRO A 318 14.69 -24.56 5.70
N GLY A 319 14.07 -23.72 4.87
CA GLY A 319 14.38 -23.50 3.47
C GLY A 319 14.34 -22.02 3.10
N GLN A 320 14.83 -21.71 1.90
CA GLN A 320 14.86 -20.36 1.35
C GLN A 320 14.49 -20.39 -0.13
N LEU A 321 13.64 -19.45 -0.54
CA LEU A 321 13.31 -19.17 -1.92
C LEU A 321 13.80 -17.76 -2.26
N ALA A 322 14.50 -17.62 -3.38
CA ALA A 322 15.05 -16.36 -3.84
C ALA A 322 14.59 -16.04 -5.26
N GLY A 323 14.30 -14.78 -5.51
CA GLY A 323 14.00 -14.22 -6.83
C GLY A 323 14.71 -12.88 -7.00
N GLU A 324 14.72 -12.39 -8.22
CA GLU A 324 15.33 -11.10 -8.56
C GLU A 324 14.29 -10.23 -9.26
N LEU A 325 14.28 -8.95 -8.91
CA LEU A 325 13.46 -7.93 -9.53
C LEU A 325 14.34 -6.73 -9.90
N LEU A 326 14.09 -6.14 -11.06
CA LEU A 326 14.84 -4.96 -11.53
C LEU A 326 14.07 -3.68 -11.21
N VAL A 327 14.81 -2.64 -10.83
CA VAL A 327 14.26 -1.27 -10.70
C VAL A 327 15.09 -0.30 -11.54
N CYS A 328 14.44 0.56 -12.29
CA CYS A 328 15.10 1.63 -13.06
C CYS A 328 14.49 2.98 -12.76
N ARG A 329 15.15 4.06 -13.19
CA ARG A 329 14.56 5.40 -13.21
C ARG A 329 13.59 5.55 -14.39
N PRO A 330 12.62 6.47 -14.32
CA PRO A 330 11.81 6.84 -15.48
C PRO A 330 12.69 7.40 -16.60
N PRO A 331 12.35 7.16 -17.88
CA PRO A 331 13.06 7.80 -18.99
C PRO A 331 12.77 9.31 -19.02
N VAL A 332 13.76 10.06 -19.48
CA VAL A 332 13.72 11.53 -19.56
C VAL A 332 13.51 11.98 -21.00
N MET A 333 12.37 12.58 -21.27
CA MET A 333 12.01 13.17 -22.56
C MET A 333 12.68 14.54 -22.72
N LEU A 334 13.59 14.67 -23.68
CA LEU A 334 14.26 15.93 -24.00
C LEU A 334 13.56 16.60 -25.19
N VAL A 335 12.87 17.71 -24.94
CA VAL A 335 11.98 18.37 -25.90
C VAL A 335 12.59 19.71 -26.32
N HIS A 336 13.01 19.81 -27.59
CA HIS A 336 13.74 20.98 -28.08
C HIS A 336 12.83 22.15 -28.49
N GLY A 337 13.43 23.34 -28.61
CA GLY A 337 12.75 24.58 -29.00
C GLY A 337 12.53 24.77 -30.49
N PHE A 338 12.05 25.97 -30.85
CA PHE A 338 11.58 26.37 -32.19
C PHE A 338 12.60 26.24 -33.32
N VAL A 339 13.86 26.62 -33.07
CA VAL A 339 14.99 26.45 -34.01
C VAL A 339 15.88 25.25 -33.66
N GLY A 340 15.48 24.49 -32.64
CA GLY A 340 16.24 23.36 -32.15
C GLY A 340 16.11 22.14 -33.04
N ALA A 341 17.02 21.21 -32.83
CA ALA A 341 16.93 19.84 -33.30
C ALA A 341 17.24 18.91 -32.12
N THR A 342 17.18 17.60 -32.34
CA THR A 342 17.62 16.61 -31.33
C THR A 342 19.04 16.89 -30.81
N THR A 343 19.90 17.53 -31.63
CA THR A 343 21.27 17.92 -31.27
C THR A 343 21.37 19.02 -30.20
N THR A 344 20.33 19.84 -30.00
CA THR A 344 20.29 20.88 -28.94
C THR A 344 20.54 20.27 -27.56
N TRP A 345 20.10 19.02 -27.38
CA TRP A 345 20.23 18.30 -26.13
C TRP A 345 21.45 17.39 -26.05
N ALA A 346 22.31 17.31 -27.07
CA ALA A 346 23.37 16.32 -27.14
C ALA A 346 24.27 16.31 -25.89
N LYS A 347 24.73 17.49 -25.45
CA LYS A 347 25.60 17.61 -24.26
C LYS A 347 24.90 17.21 -22.96
N MET A 348 23.68 17.72 -22.72
CA MET A 348 22.89 17.37 -21.54
C MET A 348 22.51 15.88 -21.54
N SER A 349 22.15 15.34 -22.71
CA SER A 349 21.82 13.92 -22.87
C SER A 349 23.03 13.03 -22.57
N THR A 350 24.23 13.40 -23.02
CA THR A 350 25.48 12.72 -22.63
C THR A 350 25.72 12.81 -21.12
N TYR A 351 25.55 13.99 -20.53
CA TYR A 351 25.69 14.19 -19.08
C TYR A 351 24.72 13.33 -18.28
N LEU A 352 23.41 13.40 -18.58
CA LEU A 352 22.37 12.63 -17.89
C LEU A 352 22.54 11.11 -18.08
N ARG A 353 22.93 10.65 -19.28
CA ARG A 353 23.29 9.22 -19.47
C ARG A 353 24.50 8.81 -18.65
N GLY A 354 25.48 9.71 -18.51
CA GLY A 354 26.61 9.54 -17.59
C GLY A 354 26.17 9.45 -16.13
N GLU A 355 25.06 10.09 -15.76
CA GLU A 355 24.42 10.06 -14.44
C GLU A 355 23.42 8.90 -14.25
N GLY A 356 23.31 8.00 -15.23
CA GLY A 356 22.46 6.80 -15.16
C GLY A 356 21.01 7.01 -15.58
N PHE A 357 20.69 8.12 -16.24
CA PHE A 357 19.36 8.32 -16.83
C PHE A 357 19.28 7.75 -18.24
N ASP A 358 18.13 7.17 -18.56
CA ASP A 358 17.73 6.94 -19.94
C ASP A 358 17.10 8.21 -20.51
N THR A 359 17.58 8.68 -21.66
CA THR A 359 17.11 9.94 -22.26
C THR A 359 16.62 9.69 -23.66
N PHE A 360 15.47 10.25 -24.01
CA PHE A 360 14.92 10.23 -25.35
C PHE A 360 14.89 11.64 -25.92
N SER A 361 15.50 11.85 -27.09
CA SER A 361 15.47 13.14 -27.81
C SER A 361 14.59 13.02 -29.04
N GLY A 362 13.33 13.48 -28.91
CA GLY A 362 12.37 13.50 -30.00
C GLY A 362 12.59 14.67 -30.96
N ASP A 363 12.14 14.51 -32.20
CA ASP A 363 12.10 15.59 -33.18
C ASP A 363 10.75 16.34 -33.12
N TYR A 364 10.84 17.66 -32.93
CA TYR A 364 9.73 18.60 -32.82
C TYR A 364 9.89 19.74 -33.85
N SER A 365 10.68 19.54 -34.91
CA SER A 365 11.04 20.57 -35.89
C SER A 365 9.97 20.83 -36.97
N SER A 366 8.70 20.47 -36.73
CA SER A 366 7.65 20.58 -37.76
C SER A 366 7.27 22.02 -38.08
N SER A 367 7.24 22.36 -39.37
CA SER A 367 6.95 23.72 -39.83
C SER A 367 5.47 24.06 -39.96
N THR A 368 4.60 23.05 -39.93
CA THR A 368 3.16 23.18 -40.16
C THR A 368 2.31 22.92 -38.92
N LEU A 369 2.87 22.23 -37.92
CA LEU A 369 2.16 21.94 -36.67
C LEU A 369 2.22 23.14 -35.74
N SER A 370 1.12 23.37 -35.02
CA SER A 370 1.05 24.29 -33.88
C SER A 370 1.68 23.65 -32.63
N ILE A 371 1.83 24.40 -31.53
CA ILE A 371 2.31 23.87 -30.24
C ILE A 371 1.39 22.74 -29.74
N GLU A 372 0.07 22.86 -29.94
CA GLU A 372 -0.90 21.80 -29.63
C GLU A 372 -0.63 20.55 -30.47
N GLY A 373 -0.38 20.71 -31.78
CA GLY A 373 -0.03 19.60 -32.66
C GLY A 373 1.28 18.91 -32.27
N LEU A 374 2.30 19.69 -31.90
CA LEU A 374 3.58 19.18 -31.40
C LEU A 374 3.43 18.48 -30.04
N SER A 375 2.45 18.85 -29.23
CA SER A 375 2.12 18.15 -27.98
C SER A 375 1.54 16.76 -28.24
N GLY A 376 0.80 16.58 -29.35
CA GLY A 376 0.40 15.25 -29.84
C GLY A 376 1.58 14.39 -30.30
N VAL A 377 2.64 15.01 -30.87
CA VAL A 377 3.89 14.31 -31.19
C VAL A 377 4.61 13.87 -29.90
N LEU A 378 4.65 14.74 -28.88
CA LEU A 378 5.20 14.36 -27.56
C LEU A 378 4.41 13.19 -26.96
N GLN A 379 3.08 13.22 -27.00
CA GLN A 379 2.23 12.10 -26.56
C GLN A 379 2.62 10.79 -27.25
N ALA A 380 2.78 10.80 -28.58
CA ALA A 380 3.15 9.61 -29.34
C ALA A 380 4.54 9.08 -28.95
N HIS A 381 5.52 9.97 -28.73
CA HIS A 381 6.84 9.58 -28.24
C HIS A 381 6.80 8.96 -26.83
N ILE A 382 5.98 9.50 -25.91
CA ILE A 382 5.79 8.95 -24.57
C ILE A 382 5.16 7.55 -24.65
N GLN A 383 4.13 7.36 -25.49
CA GLN A 383 3.54 6.03 -25.68
C GLN A 383 4.54 5.03 -26.27
N GLN A 384 5.41 5.47 -27.20
CA GLN A 384 6.45 4.61 -27.73
C GLN A 384 7.46 4.20 -26.64
N GLN A 385 7.87 5.12 -25.76
CA GLN A 385 8.75 4.79 -24.64
C GLN A 385 8.10 3.78 -23.69
N LYS A 386 6.83 3.94 -23.35
CA LYS A 386 6.07 2.97 -22.53
C LYS A 386 6.00 1.60 -23.19
N LEU A 387 5.78 1.56 -24.51
CA LEU A 387 5.76 0.31 -25.27
C LEU A 387 7.14 -0.37 -25.32
N ASP A 388 8.21 0.40 -25.48
CA ASP A 388 9.60 -0.10 -25.45
C ASP A 388 9.93 -0.76 -24.10
N TYR A 389 9.64 -0.06 -23.00
CA TYR A 389 9.81 -0.60 -21.64
C TYR A 389 8.94 -1.85 -21.41
N ALA A 390 7.68 -1.83 -21.86
CA ALA A 390 6.82 -3.00 -21.78
C ALA A 390 7.36 -4.18 -22.60
N ASN A 391 7.90 -3.96 -23.80
CA ASN A 391 8.53 -5.03 -24.59
C ASN A 391 9.78 -5.62 -23.91
N ALA A 392 10.49 -4.81 -23.12
CA ALA A 392 11.59 -5.23 -22.25
C ALA A 392 11.12 -5.86 -20.92
N ASN A 393 9.81 -6.01 -20.71
CA ASN A 393 9.20 -6.50 -19.47
C ASN A 393 9.55 -5.64 -18.25
N ILE A 394 9.67 -4.32 -18.43
CA ILE A 394 9.66 -3.35 -17.34
C ILE A 394 8.31 -2.62 -17.33
N LYS A 395 7.69 -2.56 -16.15
CA LYS A 395 6.46 -1.78 -15.95
C LYS A 395 6.79 -0.30 -15.79
N LEU A 396 6.18 0.54 -16.62
CA LEU A 396 6.36 2.00 -16.66
C LEU A 396 5.01 2.68 -16.90
N ALA A 397 4.65 3.61 -16.04
CA ALA A 397 3.42 4.39 -16.12
C ALA A 397 3.68 5.86 -16.48
N ARG A 398 4.71 6.48 -15.88
CA ARG A 398 5.04 7.91 -16.07
C ARG A 398 6.49 8.15 -16.52
N VAL A 399 6.72 9.25 -17.24
CA VAL A 399 8.05 9.71 -17.69
C VAL A 399 8.37 11.09 -17.10
N ASP A 400 9.65 11.48 -17.13
CA ASP A 400 10.06 12.86 -16.84
C ASP A 400 10.30 13.63 -18.14
N ALA A 401 10.15 14.95 -18.15
CA ALA A 401 10.46 15.78 -19.32
C ALA A 401 11.30 17.01 -18.99
N VAL A 402 12.23 17.33 -19.89
CA VAL A 402 13.01 18.58 -19.89
C VAL A 402 12.75 19.31 -21.21
N GLY A 403 12.14 20.49 -21.12
CA GLY A 403 11.74 21.29 -22.27
C GLY A 403 12.52 22.59 -22.37
N HIS A 404 13.17 22.85 -23.50
CA HIS A 404 13.89 24.10 -23.76
C HIS A 404 13.04 25.02 -24.63
N SER A 405 12.93 26.28 -24.24
CA SER A 405 12.22 27.29 -25.05
C SER A 405 10.79 26.83 -25.38
N MET A 406 10.41 26.80 -26.66
CA MET A 406 9.13 26.23 -27.13
C MET A 406 8.87 24.79 -26.62
N GLY A 407 9.91 23.98 -26.42
CA GLY A 407 9.77 22.61 -25.92
C GLY A 407 9.16 22.53 -24.51
N GLY A 408 9.39 23.54 -23.67
CA GLY A 408 8.71 23.68 -22.39
C GLY A 408 7.22 23.94 -22.55
N LEU A 409 6.82 24.77 -23.53
CA LEU A 409 5.41 25.05 -23.82
C LEU A 409 4.68 23.83 -24.42
N ILE A 410 5.35 23.07 -25.29
CA ILE A 410 4.83 21.79 -25.80
C ILE A 410 4.54 20.85 -24.64
N SER A 411 5.50 20.69 -23.73
CA SER A 411 5.36 19.79 -22.59
C SER A 411 4.32 20.29 -21.59
N ARG A 412 4.22 21.61 -21.38
CA ARG A 412 3.22 22.20 -20.50
C ARG A 412 1.80 22.08 -21.06
N TYR A 413 1.63 22.31 -22.37
CA TYR A 413 0.35 22.08 -23.04
C TYR A 413 -0.01 20.59 -23.04
N TYR A 414 0.95 19.68 -23.22
CA TYR A 414 0.70 18.24 -23.08
C TYR A 414 0.10 17.88 -21.71
N ALA A 415 0.67 18.42 -20.62
CA ALA A 415 0.25 18.11 -19.26
C ALA A 415 -1.04 18.82 -18.80
N ASN A 416 -1.30 20.05 -19.28
CA ASN A 416 -2.40 20.89 -18.75
C ASN A 416 -3.42 21.36 -19.80
N GLY A 417 -3.15 21.18 -21.09
CA GLY A 417 -3.99 21.70 -22.18
C GLY A 417 -4.52 20.63 -23.14
N LEU A 418 -3.84 19.49 -23.29
CA LEU A 418 -4.21 18.46 -24.25
C LEU A 418 -5.44 17.67 -23.75
N PRO A 419 -6.56 17.67 -24.50
CA PRO A 419 -7.72 16.84 -24.14
C PRO A 419 -7.34 15.36 -24.10
N GLY A 420 -7.70 14.68 -23.01
CA GLY A 420 -7.39 13.26 -22.84
C GLY A 420 -5.93 12.97 -22.45
N TYR A 421 -5.24 13.93 -21.84
CA TYR A 421 -3.95 13.69 -21.17
C TYR A 421 -4.03 12.44 -20.26
N ALA A 422 -3.05 11.56 -20.39
CA ALA A 422 -3.10 10.22 -19.80
C ALA A 422 -2.56 10.14 -18.35
N GLY A 423 -2.13 11.27 -17.76
CA GLY A 423 -1.52 11.26 -16.42
C GLY A 423 -0.13 10.62 -16.38
N ASP A 424 0.59 10.61 -17.52
CA ASP A 424 1.85 9.87 -17.73
C ASP A 424 3.11 10.76 -17.76
N LEU A 425 3.01 12.02 -17.31
CA LEU A 425 4.15 12.88 -16.99
C LEU A 425 4.30 13.01 -15.47
N ARG A 426 5.48 12.73 -14.94
CA ARG A 426 5.82 12.87 -13.50
C ARG A 426 6.42 14.25 -13.21
N LYS A 427 7.40 14.67 -14.00
CA LYS A 427 8.09 15.96 -13.85
C LYS A 427 8.20 16.71 -15.18
N LEU A 428 8.08 18.03 -15.12
CA LEU A 428 8.40 18.95 -16.20
C LEU A 428 9.41 20.00 -15.74
N ILE A 429 10.64 19.90 -16.24
CA ILE A 429 11.69 20.90 -16.01
C ILE A 429 11.80 21.77 -17.27
N MET A 430 11.54 23.06 -17.11
CA MET A 430 11.55 24.06 -18.17
C MET A 430 12.88 24.82 -18.14
N VAL A 431 13.51 24.99 -19.30
CA VAL A 431 14.80 25.70 -19.43
C VAL A 431 14.65 26.83 -20.46
N GLY A 432 14.75 28.08 -20.01
CA GLY A 432 14.55 29.26 -20.87
C GLY A 432 13.19 29.31 -21.55
N THR A 433 12.16 28.71 -20.96
CA THR A 433 10.82 28.61 -21.59
C THR A 433 10.10 29.96 -21.52
N PRO A 434 9.61 30.52 -22.65
CA PRO A 434 8.83 31.76 -22.63
C PRO A 434 7.38 31.47 -22.23
N ASN A 435 7.15 31.21 -20.93
CA ASN A 435 5.84 30.84 -20.39
C ASN A 435 4.74 31.87 -20.68
N HIS A 436 5.10 33.14 -20.74
CA HIS A 436 4.20 34.24 -21.11
C HIS A 436 4.43 34.76 -22.54
N GLY A 437 5.12 33.99 -23.37
CA GLY A 437 5.49 34.37 -24.72
C GLY A 437 6.54 35.46 -24.78
N VAL A 438 6.97 35.78 -25.99
CA VAL A 438 7.93 36.84 -26.28
C VAL A 438 7.19 38.12 -26.66
N GLY A 439 7.62 39.26 -26.11
CA GLY A 439 7.03 40.57 -26.38
C GLY A 439 7.46 41.17 -27.71
N ASP A 440 7.06 42.43 -27.94
CA ASP A 440 7.24 43.17 -29.18
C ASP A 440 8.69 43.71 -29.34
N ILE A 441 9.68 42.81 -29.42
CA ILE A 441 11.09 43.17 -29.66
C ILE A 441 11.30 43.48 -31.17
N LYS A 442 10.71 44.59 -31.61
CA LYS A 442 10.95 45.21 -32.92
C LYS A 442 12.39 45.76 -32.99
N LYS A 443 13.37 44.86 -33.13
CA LYS A 443 14.65 45.09 -33.84
C LYS A 443 15.54 43.84 -33.89
N LEU A 444 15.58 43.02 -32.84
CA LEU A 444 16.51 41.88 -32.78
C LEU A 444 15.93 40.62 -33.43
N VAL A 445 14.67 40.30 -33.11
CA VAL A 445 13.94 39.19 -33.76
C VAL A 445 13.61 39.53 -35.21
N GLY A 446 13.42 40.80 -35.58
CA GLY A 446 13.23 41.19 -36.98
C GLY A 446 14.44 40.88 -37.87
N ASP A 447 15.66 41.12 -37.39
CA ASP A 447 16.90 40.86 -38.13
C ASP A 447 17.31 39.37 -38.11
N LEU A 448 16.92 38.61 -37.07
CA LEU A 448 17.12 37.15 -36.98
C LEU A 448 16.04 36.36 -37.71
N ALA A 449 14.76 36.70 -37.54
CA ALA A 449 13.61 36.11 -38.24
C ALA A 449 13.75 36.29 -39.76
N SER A 450 14.23 37.46 -40.23
CA SER A 450 14.55 37.74 -41.64
C SER A 450 15.56 36.76 -42.26
N LYS A 451 16.44 36.12 -41.47
CA LYS A 451 17.38 35.08 -41.94
C LYS A 451 16.85 33.65 -41.71
N TRP A 452 15.81 33.47 -40.89
CA TRP A 452 15.28 32.17 -40.42
C TRP A 452 14.10 31.60 -41.26
N TYR A 453 13.59 32.30 -42.26
CA TYR A 453 12.33 31.97 -42.96
C TYR A 453 12.35 30.68 -43.81
N GLY A 454 12.18 29.52 -43.15
CA GLY A 454 11.85 28.25 -43.80
C GLY A 454 10.98 27.28 -42.97
N THR A 455 10.98 27.36 -41.64
CA THR A 455 10.24 26.44 -40.75
C THR A 455 9.49 27.15 -39.60
N HIS A 456 8.50 26.46 -39.00
CA HIS A 456 7.66 26.81 -37.84
C HIS A 456 6.79 28.08 -37.92
N ARG A 457 6.10 28.32 -39.04
CA ARG A 457 5.28 29.54 -39.21
C ARG A 457 4.14 29.68 -38.18
N VAL A 458 3.45 28.58 -37.84
CA VAL A 458 2.29 28.58 -36.93
C VAL A 458 2.69 28.72 -35.45
N PRO A 459 3.68 27.96 -34.92
CA PRO A 459 4.12 28.15 -33.54
C PRO A 459 4.73 29.54 -33.28
N GLY A 460 5.26 30.20 -34.32
CA GLY A 460 5.86 31.53 -34.19
C GLY A 460 4.81 32.60 -33.84
N GLU A 461 3.61 32.47 -34.40
CA GLU A 461 2.46 33.30 -34.06
C GLU A 461 1.94 33.01 -32.64
N GLN A 462 2.05 31.75 -32.20
CA GLN A 462 1.63 31.33 -30.86
C GLN A 462 2.61 31.79 -29.76
N LEU A 463 3.89 31.95 -30.08
CA LEU A 463 4.90 32.45 -29.14
C LEU A 463 4.73 33.94 -28.79
N TYR A 464 3.92 34.70 -29.54
CA TYR A 464 3.60 36.08 -29.19
C TYR A 464 2.83 36.14 -27.86
N CYS A 465 3.23 37.02 -26.95
CA CYS A 465 2.67 37.08 -25.59
C CYS A 465 1.15 37.31 -25.54
N GLU A 466 0.57 37.97 -26.54
CA GLU A 466 -0.88 38.20 -26.62
C GLU A 466 -1.63 37.19 -27.48
N SER A 467 -0.97 36.10 -27.92
CA SER A 467 -1.61 35.09 -28.75
C SER A 467 -2.77 34.41 -28.02
N PRO A 468 -3.82 33.95 -28.73
CA PRO A 468 -4.91 33.18 -28.12
C PRO A 468 -4.42 31.93 -27.39
N PHE A 469 -3.36 31.29 -27.91
CA PHE A 469 -2.72 30.14 -27.29
C PHE A 469 -2.13 30.49 -25.92
N MET A 470 -1.32 31.55 -25.82
CA MET A 470 -0.71 31.95 -24.54
C MET A 470 -1.76 32.35 -23.50
N ARG A 471 -2.79 33.09 -23.94
CA ARG A 471 -3.90 33.46 -23.06
C ARG A 471 -4.65 32.24 -22.52
N ALA A 472 -4.86 31.22 -23.35
CA ALA A 472 -5.51 29.99 -22.93
C ALA A 472 -4.61 29.15 -22.01
N LEU A 473 -3.32 29.01 -22.33
CA LEU A 473 -2.38 28.22 -21.53
C LEU A 473 -2.13 28.80 -20.13
N ASN A 474 -2.14 30.14 -20.01
CA ASN A 474 -1.97 30.85 -18.74
C ASN A 474 -3.30 31.22 -18.07
N ALA A 475 -4.44 30.76 -18.60
CA ALA A 475 -5.73 31.00 -17.97
C ALA A 475 -5.76 30.39 -16.55
N GLY A 476 -6.18 31.19 -15.57
CA GLY A 476 -6.22 30.76 -14.16
C GLY A 476 -4.84 30.69 -13.50
N GLU A 477 -3.85 31.46 -13.97
CA GLU A 477 -2.53 31.51 -13.34
C GLU A 477 -2.56 31.99 -11.88
N SER A 478 -3.38 33.01 -11.59
CA SER A 478 -3.57 33.49 -10.22
C SER A 478 -4.18 32.43 -9.31
N THR A 479 -4.99 31.50 -9.84
CA THR A 479 -5.64 30.44 -9.04
C THR A 479 -4.90 29.10 -9.05
N GLY A 480 -3.91 28.95 -9.91
CA GLY A 480 -3.14 27.71 -10.08
C GLY A 480 -3.67 26.76 -11.16
N ALA A 481 -4.81 27.06 -11.82
CA ALA A 481 -5.44 26.20 -12.83
C ALA A 481 -4.56 25.96 -14.08
N HIS A 482 -3.57 26.83 -14.28
CA HIS A 482 -2.59 26.75 -15.35
C HIS A 482 -1.53 25.63 -15.18
N LEU A 483 -1.58 24.88 -14.07
CA LEU A 483 -0.67 23.78 -13.73
C LEU A 483 -1.47 22.52 -13.39
N ASN A 484 -0.97 21.37 -13.86
CA ASN A 484 -1.50 20.08 -13.47
C ASN A 484 -1.03 19.74 -12.05
N PRO A 485 -1.91 19.41 -11.07
CA PRO A 485 -1.49 19.10 -9.71
C PRO A 485 -0.66 17.81 -9.60
N ASP A 486 -0.81 16.88 -10.54
CA ASP A 486 -0.10 15.58 -10.54
C ASP A 486 1.31 15.65 -11.13
N VAL A 487 1.73 16.82 -11.64
CA VAL A 487 3.03 17.06 -12.26
C VAL A 487 3.85 18.00 -11.38
N GLN A 488 5.11 17.62 -11.15
CA GLN A 488 6.10 18.50 -10.51
C GLN A 488 6.74 19.42 -11.56
N TYR A 489 6.81 20.72 -11.29
CA TYR A 489 7.33 21.72 -12.24
C TYR A 489 8.55 22.43 -11.68
N GLY A 490 9.59 22.55 -12.51
CA GLY A 490 10.76 23.40 -12.26
C GLY A 490 11.02 24.33 -13.45
N SER A 491 11.53 25.54 -13.19
CA SER A 491 11.85 26.51 -14.24
C SER A 491 13.26 27.10 -14.06
N ILE A 492 14.12 26.97 -15.05
CA ILE A 492 15.49 27.51 -15.03
C ILE A 492 15.57 28.59 -16.11
N TYR A 493 15.89 29.83 -15.75
CA TYR A 493 15.91 30.94 -16.73
C TYR A 493 16.92 32.04 -16.41
N GLY A 494 17.28 32.82 -17.43
CA GLY A 494 18.29 33.88 -17.34
C GLY A 494 17.83 35.11 -16.57
N LEU A 495 18.73 35.75 -15.81
CA LEU A 495 18.52 37.05 -15.18
C LEU A 495 19.51 38.09 -15.73
N PRO A 496 19.06 39.28 -16.21
CA PRO A 496 17.66 39.72 -16.32
C PRO A 496 16.87 39.02 -17.45
N ASP A 497 17.58 38.42 -18.39
CA ASP A 497 17.08 37.65 -19.53
C ASP A 497 18.15 36.67 -20.03
N ASP A 498 17.83 35.85 -21.01
CA ASP A 498 18.79 35.02 -21.74
C ASP A 498 19.04 35.52 -23.19
N TRP A 499 18.87 36.81 -23.44
CA TRP A 499 18.89 37.48 -24.75
C TRP A 499 17.69 37.20 -25.68
N VAL A 500 16.80 36.28 -25.32
CA VAL A 500 15.57 35.99 -26.08
C VAL A 500 14.33 36.06 -25.18
N VAL A 501 14.42 35.41 -24.03
CA VAL A 501 13.35 35.28 -23.05
C VAL A 501 13.76 36.06 -21.82
N SER A 502 12.92 37.02 -21.45
CA SER A 502 13.10 37.77 -20.21
C SER A 502 12.74 36.90 -19.01
N ALA A 503 13.37 37.16 -17.85
CA ALA A 503 13.00 36.53 -16.60
C ALA A 503 11.49 36.70 -16.30
N ALA A 504 10.91 37.85 -16.66
CA ALA A 504 9.49 38.12 -16.50
C ALA A 504 8.59 37.24 -17.40
N SER A 505 9.07 36.87 -18.59
CA SER A 505 8.35 35.96 -19.48
C SER A 505 8.47 34.50 -19.03
N ALA A 506 9.64 34.11 -18.51
CA ALA A 506 9.93 32.76 -18.07
C ALA A 506 9.34 32.40 -16.69
N TYR A 507 9.20 33.39 -15.81
CA TYR A 507 8.52 33.23 -14.53
C TYR A 507 7.12 32.64 -14.71
N LEU A 508 6.74 31.74 -13.81
CA LEU A 508 5.43 31.11 -13.77
C LEU A 508 4.98 30.98 -12.31
N ASN A 509 3.79 31.49 -11.98
CA ASN A 509 3.33 31.49 -10.60
C ASN A 509 3.16 30.05 -10.05
N GLY A 510 3.60 29.80 -8.83
CA GLY A 510 3.52 28.44 -8.26
C GLY A 510 4.46 27.43 -8.90
N VAL A 511 5.53 27.86 -9.57
CA VAL A 511 6.59 26.97 -10.08
C VAL A 511 7.92 27.32 -9.45
N ASN A 512 8.64 26.30 -8.96
CA ASN A 512 9.97 26.49 -8.38
C ASN A 512 10.95 26.91 -9.46
N TYR A 513 11.85 27.84 -9.16
CA TYR A 513 12.75 28.36 -10.16
C TYR A 513 14.19 28.58 -9.70
N VAL A 514 15.09 28.50 -10.66
CA VAL A 514 16.51 28.82 -10.51
C VAL A 514 16.90 29.86 -11.57
N LEU A 515 17.62 30.89 -11.13
CA LEU A 515 18.10 31.96 -12.00
C LEU A 515 19.53 31.67 -12.42
N GLN A 516 19.82 31.88 -13.70
CA GLN A 516 21.17 31.82 -14.24
C GLN A 516 21.61 33.21 -14.71
N SER A 517 22.76 33.68 -14.25
CA SER A 517 23.32 34.97 -14.69
C SER A 517 24.24 34.78 -15.90
N ASP A 518 24.34 35.80 -16.75
CA ASP A 518 25.29 35.85 -17.87
C ASP A 518 25.19 34.67 -18.86
N VAL A 519 23.98 34.14 -19.09
CA VAL A 519 23.69 33.08 -20.07
C VAL A 519 23.04 33.64 -21.34
N LYS A 520 23.15 32.88 -22.44
CA LYS A 520 22.36 33.10 -23.67
C LYS A 520 21.36 31.98 -23.89
N HIS A 521 20.30 32.25 -24.64
CA HIS A 521 19.18 31.31 -24.81
C HIS A 521 19.57 30.00 -25.53
N SER A 522 20.41 30.10 -26.56
CA SER A 522 20.92 28.96 -27.33
C SER A 522 22.34 29.21 -27.83
N ALA A 523 23.07 28.11 -28.09
CA ALA A 523 24.40 28.14 -28.71
C ALA A 523 24.38 28.85 -30.07
N ASP A 524 23.26 28.75 -30.79
CA ASP A 524 23.07 29.26 -32.16
C ASP A 524 22.96 30.79 -32.26
N ILE A 525 22.90 31.52 -31.13
CA ILE A 525 22.88 32.98 -31.14
C ILE A 525 24.33 33.48 -31.31
N PRO A 526 24.67 34.08 -32.48
CA PRO A 526 26.03 34.51 -32.76
C PRO A 526 26.35 35.82 -32.06
N GLY A 527 27.61 36.02 -31.66
CA GLY A 527 28.13 37.30 -31.16
C GLY A 527 27.82 37.61 -29.69
N VAL A 528 27.14 36.73 -28.97
CA VAL A 528 26.94 36.84 -27.51
C VAL A 528 28.03 36.03 -26.79
N PRO A 529 28.86 36.65 -25.92
CA PRO A 529 30.01 36.00 -25.28
C PRO A 529 29.64 35.02 -24.14
N SER A 530 28.35 34.87 -23.86
CA SER A 530 27.80 34.01 -22.80
C SER A 530 27.63 32.54 -23.20
N VAL A 531 27.69 31.64 -22.21
CA VAL A 531 27.38 30.21 -22.39
C VAL A 531 25.88 30.04 -22.61
N ALA A 532 25.48 29.12 -23.49
CA ALA A 532 24.07 28.83 -23.68
C ALA A 532 23.46 28.19 -22.42
N ILE A 533 22.25 28.56 -22.02
CA ILE A 533 21.60 28.01 -20.83
C ILE A 533 21.44 26.48 -20.91
N THR A 534 21.28 25.93 -22.13
CA THR A 534 21.25 24.48 -22.41
C THR A 534 22.62 23.81 -22.37
N GLU A 535 23.70 24.59 -22.39
CA GLU A 535 25.09 24.12 -22.33
C GLU A 535 25.81 24.52 -21.03
N TYR A 536 25.08 25.12 -20.09
CA TYR A 536 25.61 25.60 -18.83
C TYR A 536 25.57 24.49 -17.78
N LEU A 537 26.71 24.22 -17.13
CA LEU A 537 26.85 23.07 -16.21
C LEU A 537 25.88 23.17 -15.03
N ASP A 538 25.70 24.35 -14.45
CA ASP A 538 24.78 24.56 -13.32
C ASP A 538 23.33 24.23 -13.72
N THR A 539 22.94 24.47 -14.98
CA THR A 539 21.64 24.02 -15.50
C THR A 539 21.55 22.50 -15.51
N TRP A 540 22.60 21.79 -15.93
CA TRP A 540 22.62 20.34 -16.00
C TRP A 540 22.59 19.69 -14.62
N GLU A 541 23.35 20.24 -13.67
CA GLU A 541 23.36 19.81 -12.27
C GLU A 541 21.99 20.02 -11.64
N GLN A 542 21.38 21.20 -11.83
CA GLN A 542 20.04 21.47 -11.31
C GLN A 542 18.97 20.55 -11.92
N VAL A 543 19.06 20.26 -13.23
CA VAL A 543 18.17 19.28 -13.89
C VAL A 543 18.35 17.90 -13.28
N ARG A 544 19.60 17.43 -13.09
CA ARG A 544 19.88 16.14 -12.44
C ARG A 544 19.26 16.09 -11.05
N ASP A 545 19.50 17.11 -10.23
CA ASP A 545 19.04 17.15 -8.84
C ASP A 545 17.52 17.04 -8.78
N TRP A 546 16.82 17.87 -9.55
CA TRP A 546 15.35 17.82 -9.67
C TRP A 546 14.79 16.53 -10.30
N LEU A 547 15.57 15.77 -11.07
CA LEU A 547 15.15 14.44 -11.52
C LEU A 547 15.27 13.40 -10.38
N THR A 548 16.19 13.59 -9.44
CA THR A 548 16.45 12.69 -8.28
C THR A 548 15.83 13.12 -6.95
N GLU A 549 15.12 14.23 -6.91
CA GLU A 549 14.43 14.71 -5.70
C GLU A 549 13.10 15.38 -6.06
N ASP A 550 12.22 15.56 -5.08
CA ASP A 550 10.94 16.25 -5.32
C ASP A 550 11.13 17.72 -5.66
N ILE A 551 10.55 18.16 -6.78
CA ILE A 551 10.44 19.57 -7.10
C ILE A 551 9.24 20.14 -6.36
N HIS A 552 9.51 20.77 -5.23
CA HIS A 552 8.49 21.34 -4.38
C HIS A 552 7.82 22.52 -5.08
N ARG A 553 6.49 22.54 -5.08
CA ARG A 553 5.71 23.65 -5.63
C ARG A 553 5.83 24.86 -4.69
N PRO A 554 6.17 26.08 -5.10
CA PRO A 554 6.05 27.22 -4.20
C PRO A 554 4.58 27.60 -4.01
N GLN A 555 4.26 28.22 -2.87
CA GLN A 555 2.95 28.83 -2.65
C GLN A 555 2.63 29.84 -3.76
N LEU A 556 1.39 29.85 -4.25
CA LEU A 556 0.98 30.85 -5.24
C LEU A 556 1.11 32.26 -4.66
N LYS A 557 1.70 33.15 -5.45
CA LYS A 557 1.71 34.58 -5.13
C LYS A 557 0.28 35.08 -5.03
N GLY A 558 -0.03 35.79 -3.94
CA GLY A 558 -1.37 36.32 -3.66
C GLY A 558 -2.23 35.44 -2.76
N SER A 559 -1.83 34.19 -2.48
CA SER A 559 -2.53 33.35 -1.51
C SER A 559 -2.30 33.83 -0.08
N HIS A 560 -3.37 33.89 0.70
CA HIS A 560 -3.33 34.26 2.12
C HIS A 560 -4.29 33.38 2.94
N ALA A 561 -3.85 33.01 4.13
CA ALA A 561 -4.64 32.26 5.11
C ALA A 561 -4.57 32.98 6.46
N GLU A 562 -5.72 33.17 7.10
CA GLU A 562 -5.77 33.83 8.40
C GLU A 562 -6.79 33.21 9.35
N ILE A 563 -6.43 33.17 10.62
CA ILE A 563 -7.35 32.89 11.73
C ILE A 563 -8.23 34.12 11.91
N PHE A 564 -9.35 34.14 11.21
CA PHE A 564 -10.30 35.25 11.25
C PHE A 564 -10.90 35.45 12.64
N LYS A 565 -11.23 34.34 13.32
CA LYS A 565 -11.86 34.34 14.64
C LYS A 565 -11.45 33.09 15.41
N HIS A 566 -11.24 33.21 16.72
CA HIS A 566 -10.97 32.07 17.58
C HIS A 566 -11.59 32.23 18.97
N TRP A 567 -11.73 31.10 19.66
CA TRP A 567 -12.17 31.00 21.06
C TRP A 567 -11.23 30.09 21.83
N GLY A 568 -11.00 30.42 23.10
CA GLY A 568 -10.13 29.64 23.98
C GLY A 568 -8.67 29.68 23.52
N ASP A 569 -8.00 28.56 23.73
CA ASP A 569 -6.56 28.41 23.52
C ASP A 569 -6.30 27.85 22.14
N VAL A 570 -5.81 28.70 21.23
CA VAL A 570 -5.44 28.35 19.86
C VAL A 570 -3.96 28.65 19.66
N TYR A 571 -3.25 27.74 18.98
CA TYR A 571 -1.81 27.78 18.79
C TYR A 571 -1.47 27.61 17.31
N ILE A 572 -0.51 28.39 16.83
CA ILE A 572 0.21 28.13 15.58
C ILE A 572 1.45 27.31 15.93
N VAL A 573 1.69 26.22 15.21
CA VAL A 573 2.78 25.29 15.47
C VAL A 573 3.70 25.24 14.26
N ASP A 574 4.97 25.56 14.50
CA ASP A 574 6.07 25.44 13.55
C ASP A 574 6.84 24.14 13.83
N TYR A 575 7.39 23.54 12.78
CA TYR A 575 8.23 22.35 12.88
C TYR A 575 9.60 22.64 12.29
N ASP A 576 10.66 22.44 13.07
CA ASP A 576 12.04 22.53 12.59
C ASP A 576 12.88 21.33 13.05
N ALA A 577 14.17 21.34 12.72
CA ALA A 577 15.10 20.26 13.07
C ALA A 577 15.25 20.03 14.60
N SER A 578 14.83 20.98 15.43
CA SER A 578 14.86 20.89 16.90
C SER A 578 13.53 20.43 17.52
N GLY A 579 12.45 20.35 16.74
CA GLY A 579 11.15 19.85 17.17
C GLY A 579 9.99 20.79 16.81
N SER A 580 8.88 20.64 17.54
CA SER A 580 7.69 21.50 17.39
C SER A 580 7.78 22.72 18.29
N HIS A 581 7.54 23.90 17.75
CA HIS A 581 7.48 25.17 18.47
C HIS A 581 6.08 25.75 18.39
N GLU A 582 5.49 26.03 19.53
CA GLU A 582 4.11 26.48 19.61
C GLU A 582 4.01 27.93 20.03
N ARG A 583 3.22 28.70 19.29
CA ARG A 583 2.91 30.10 19.59
C ARG A 583 1.41 30.25 19.78
N LYS A 584 0.99 30.66 20.99
CA LYS A 584 -0.41 30.99 21.27
C LYS A 584 -0.86 32.19 20.46
N VAL A 585 -2.03 32.09 19.83
CA VAL A 585 -2.67 33.18 19.10
C VAL A 585 -3.17 34.22 20.11
N ALA A 586 -2.66 35.44 20.01
CA ALA A 586 -2.94 36.51 20.97
C ALA A 586 -4.12 37.41 20.56
N ALA A 587 -4.37 37.52 19.25
CA ALA A 587 -5.45 38.32 18.67
C ALA A 587 -5.78 37.81 17.26
N SER A 588 -7.00 38.09 16.81
CA SER A 588 -7.45 37.86 15.43
C SER A 588 -7.76 39.18 14.71
N PRO A 589 -7.55 39.27 13.38
CA PRO A 589 -7.02 38.20 12.52
C PRO A 589 -5.53 37.93 12.75
N ALA A 590 -5.11 36.67 12.58
CA ALA A 590 -3.70 36.27 12.64
C ALA A 590 -3.33 35.40 11.43
N GLY A 591 -2.24 35.74 10.74
CA GLY A 591 -1.78 35.01 9.56
C GLY A 591 -1.27 33.60 9.90
N ILE A 592 -1.50 32.67 8.98
CA ILE A 592 -0.92 31.32 8.98
C ILE A 592 -0.10 31.18 7.70
N ASP A 593 1.18 30.85 7.84
CA ASP A 593 2.06 30.58 6.71
C ASP A 593 1.89 29.12 6.23
N SER A 594 2.21 28.86 4.97
CA SER A 594 2.24 27.50 4.42
C SER A 594 3.11 26.57 5.29
N PHE A 595 2.62 25.35 5.47
CA PHE A 595 3.17 24.27 6.30
C PHE A 595 3.15 24.50 7.82
N GLN A 596 2.55 25.58 8.30
CA GLN A 596 2.25 25.72 9.73
C GLN A 596 1.02 24.89 10.11
N SER A 597 1.01 24.40 11.35
CA SER A 597 -0.18 23.78 11.93
C SER A 597 -0.96 24.74 12.80
N LEU A 598 -2.28 24.59 12.80
CA LEU A 598 -3.22 25.25 13.69
C LEU A 598 -3.77 24.22 14.67
N ARG A 599 -3.62 24.46 15.97
CA ARG A 599 -4.11 23.57 17.04
C ARG A 599 -5.05 24.29 17.98
N THR A 600 -6.18 23.67 18.28
CA THR A 600 -7.16 24.12 19.27
C THR A 600 -7.06 23.26 20.53
N GLY A 601 -7.13 23.89 21.71
CA GLY A 601 -7.25 23.19 22.97
C GLY A 601 -8.69 22.76 23.29
N ASN A 602 -8.88 22.25 24.50
CA ASN A 602 -10.20 21.87 25.00
C ASN A 602 -11.14 23.09 25.01
N ASN A 603 -12.40 22.89 24.60
CA ASN A 603 -13.43 23.93 24.46
C ASN A 603 -12.99 25.14 23.60
N SER A 604 -11.99 24.98 22.73
CA SER A 604 -11.46 26.03 21.86
C SER A 604 -11.89 25.78 20.42
N ARG A 605 -11.99 26.84 19.60
CA ARG A 605 -12.43 26.72 18.20
C ARG A 605 -11.76 27.81 17.36
N ALA A 606 -11.65 27.61 16.06
CA ALA A 606 -11.15 28.62 15.14
C ALA A 606 -11.90 28.65 13.80
N ILE A 607 -11.98 29.83 13.20
CA ILE A 607 -12.43 30.04 11.82
C ILE A 607 -11.22 30.56 11.03
N VAL A 608 -10.90 29.88 9.94
CA VAL A 608 -9.82 30.24 9.03
C VAL A 608 -10.40 30.70 7.71
N HIS A 609 -10.01 31.90 7.28
CA HIS A 609 -10.36 32.47 5.98
C HIS A 609 -9.23 32.24 4.99
N LEU A 610 -9.58 31.82 3.78
CA LEU A 610 -8.66 31.62 2.68
C LEU A 610 -9.01 32.57 1.54
N THR A 611 -8.01 33.35 1.13
CA THR A 611 -8.14 34.34 0.04
C THR A 611 -7.04 34.15 -0.99
N ILE A 612 -7.31 34.60 -2.21
CA ILE A 612 -6.30 34.74 -3.26
C ILE A 612 -6.47 36.10 -3.92
N ASP A 613 -5.41 36.91 -3.94
CA ASP A 613 -5.46 38.33 -4.33
C ASP A 613 -6.60 39.08 -3.63
N ASP A 614 -6.72 38.88 -2.30
CA ASP A 614 -7.78 39.41 -1.43
C ASP A 614 -9.21 38.93 -1.77
N VAL A 615 -9.40 38.00 -2.70
CA VAL A 615 -10.70 37.40 -3.04
C VAL A 615 -10.95 36.17 -2.18
N PRO A 616 -12.01 36.16 -1.34
CA PRO A 616 -12.44 34.98 -0.59
C PRO A 616 -12.75 33.79 -1.49
N TRP A 617 -12.23 32.60 -1.15
CA TRP A 617 -12.57 31.36 -1.89
C TRP A 617 -12.84 30.16 -1.00
N GLY A 618 -12.35 30.14 0.25
CA GLY A 618 -12.57 29.01 1.16
C GLY A 618 -12.58 29.40 2.63
N VAL A 619 -13.28 28.62 3.44
CA VAL A 619 -13.35 28.75 4.91
C VAL A 619 -13.15 27.39 5.55
N ILE A 620 -12.41 27.36 6.66
CA ILE A 620 -12.23 26.18 7.50
C ILE A 620 -12.73 26.47 8.91
N PHE A 621 -13.57 25.59 9.43
CA PHE A 621 -14.05 25.61 10.81
C PHE A 621 -13.34 24.51 11.58
N LEU A 622 -12.52 24.87 12.58
CA LEU A 622 -11.74 23.94 13.37
C LEU A 622 -12.36 23.78 14.76
N ASP A 623 -12.71 22.54 15.12
CA ASP A 623 -13.31 22.19 16.41
C ASP A 623 -12.31 22.16 17.56
N ALA A 624 -12.78 21.86 18.77
CA ALA A 624 -11.93 21.66 19.94
C ALA A 624 -11.07 20.40 19.83
N ASP A 625 -9.90 20.45 20.47
CA ASP A 625 -8.91 19.36 20.49
C ASP A 625 -8.47 18.89 19.09
N SER A 626 -8.54 19.77 18.11
CA SER A 626 -8.18 19.52 16.72
C SER A 626 -6.80 20.07 16.39
N GLU A 627 -6.07 19.40 15.50
CA GLU A 627 -4.84 19.90 14.91
C GLU A 627 -4.86 19.67 13.40
N MET A 628 -4.64 20.73 12.63
CA MET A 628 -4.49 20.64 11.18
C MET A 628 -3.24 21.36 10.69
N MET A 629 -2.63 20.90 9.60
CA MET A 629 -1.59 21.61 8.86
C MET A 629 -2.14 22.15 7.55
N LEU A 630 -1.91 23.43 7.28
CA LEU A 630 -2.20 24.03 5.99
C LEU A 630 -0.96 23.89 5.11
N GLY A 631 -1.04 23.06 4.06
CA GLY A 631 0.02 22.93 3.06
C GLY A 631 -0.09 24.04 2.03
N TYR A 632 -0.14 23.67 0.75
CA TYR A 632 -0.49 24.62 -0.31
C TYR A 632 -1.97 24.95 -0.24
N TYR A 633 -2.31 26.24 -0.43
CA TYR A 633 -3.70 26.68 -0.47
C TYR A 633 -3.99 27.66 -1.61
N SER A 634 -4.83 27.22 -2.55
CA SER A 634 -5.48 27.99 -3.58
C SER A 634 -6.76 27.29 -4.01
N PRO A 635 -7.71 27.94 -4.71
CA PRO A 635 -8.93 27.26 -5.17
C PRO A 635 -8.67 25.94 -5.92
N GLN A 636 -7.53 25.83 -6.61
CA GLN A 636 -7.17 24.70 -7.45
C GLN A 636 -6.17 23.74 -6.81
N LEU A 637 -5.61 24.08 -5.65
CA LEU A 637 -4.65 23.24 -4.95
C LEU A 637 -4.71 23.57 -3.45
N VAL A 638 -5.50 22.78 -2.73
CA VAL A 638 -5.57 22.88 -1.27
C VAL A 638 -5.22 21.55 -0.65
N GLU A 639 -4.14 21.54 0.11
CA GLU A 639 -3.78 20.44 0.99
C GLU A 639 -3.99 20.87 2.43
N VAL A 640 -4.96 20.25 3.11
CA VAL A 640 -5.13 20.41 4.55
C VAL A 640 -4.95 19.05 5.20
N ARG A 641 -3.91 18.87 6.01
CA ARG A 641 -3.72 17.62 6.75
C ARG A 641 -4.42 17.73 8.09
N LEU A 642 -5.45 16.94 8.33
CA LEU A 642 -6.12 16.89 9.63
C LEU A 642 -5.49 15.77 10.47
N TRP A 643 -4.69 16.13 11.46
CA TRP A 643 -3.95 15.20 12.30
C TRP A 643 -4.86 14.51 13.32
N GLN A 644 -5.76 15.28 13.93
CA GLN A 644 -6.69 14.81 14.95
C GLN A 644 -7.88 15.76 15.09
N GLY A 645 -8.93 15.27 15.74
CA GLY A 645 -10.12 16.05 16.06
C GLY A 645 -11.02 16.24 14.85
N SER A 646 -11.76 17.33 14.81
CA SER A 646 -12.75 17.62 13.78
C SER A 646 -12.51 18.96 13.08
N ALA A 647 -12.82 19.01 11.79
CA ALA A 647 -12.82 20.23 11.00
C ALA A 647 -13.88 20.16 9.91
N ALA A 648 -14.42 21.31 9.53
CA ALA A 648 -15.27 21.46 8.35
C ALA A 648 -14.71 22.44 7.35
N PHE A 649 -15.02 22.19 6.09
CA PHE A 649 -14.43 22.84 4.93
C PHE A 649 -15.55 23.30 4.02
N ARG A 650 -15.49 24.56 3.59
CA ARG A 650 -16.44 25.14 2.63
C ARG A 650 -15.68 25.93 1.57
N SER A 651 -15.96 25.66 0.30
CA SER A 651 -15.34 26.37 -0.84
C SER A 651 -16.37 27.02 -1.77
N LYS A 652 -15.94 28.01 -2.56
CA LYS A 652 -16.68 28.49 -3.73
C LYS A 652 -16.69 27.44 -4.85
N LYS A 653 -17.52 27.67 -5.88
CA LYS A 653 -17.66 26.80 -7.07
C LYS A 653 -16.37 26.54 -7.85
N ASP A 654 -15.34 27.35 -7.68
CA ASP A 654 -14.03 27.16 -8.31
C ASP A 654 -12.97 26.66 -7.32
N GLY A 655 -13.37 26.29 -6.11
CA GLY A 655 -12.52 25.82 -5.03
C GLY A 655 -12.80 24.36 -4.64
N HIS A 656 -11.76 23.63 -4.25
CA HIS A 656 -11.89 22.31 -3.66
C HIS A 656 -10.92 22.12 -2.49
N PHE A 657 -11.21 21.17 -1.60
CA PHE A 657 -10.31 20.78 -0.51
C PHE A 657 -9.89 19.33 -0.69
N SER A 658 -8.58 19.07 -0.59
CA SER A 658 -8.04 17.72 -0.41
C SER A 658 -7.54 17.58 1.03
N VAL A 659 -8.15 16.66 1.78
CA VAL A 659 -7.92 16.49 3.21
C VAL A 659 -7.43 15.09 3.51
N PRO A 660 -6.10 14.85 3.50
CA PRO A 660 -5.52 13.63 4.03
C PRO A 660 -5.75 13.56 5.55
N VAL A 661 -6.17 12.38 6.03
CA VAL A 661 -6.53 12.15 7.44
C VAL A 661 -5.81 10.94 8.02
N GLN A 662 -5.73 10.92 9.36
CA GLN A 662 -5.14 9.82 10.15
C GLN A 662 -3.74 9.43 9.66
N ILE A 663 -2.87 10.43 9.69
CA ILE A 663 -1.53 10.37 9.11
C ILE A 663 -0.55 9.81 10.13
N ASN A 664 0.06 8.65 9.83
CA ASN A 664 1.14 8.11 10.66
C ASN A 664 2.41 8.93 10.45
N ARG A 665 2.88 9.62 11.50
CA ARG A 665 4.21 10.25 11.50
C ARG A 665 5.25 9.13 11.63
N THR A 666 6.09 8.94 10.63
CA THR A 666 7.37 8.25 10.85
C THR A 666 8.28 9.15 11.71
N THR A 667 9.29 8.55 12.33
CA THR A 667 10.19 9.10 13.36
C THR A 667 10.46 10.61 13.27
N ALA A 668 10.61 11.27 14.43
CA ALA A 668 10.95 12.70 14.51
C ALA A 668 12.10 13.07 13.56
N GLY A 669 11.82 13.97 12.60
CA GLY A 669 12.73 14.36 11.53
C GLY A 669 12.36 13.86 10.13
N GLU A 670 11.34 13.00 9.98
CA GLU A 670 10.87 12.46 8.70
C GLU A 670 9.42 12.88 8.36
N TRP A 671 9.02 14.13 8.65
CA TRP A 671 7.63 14.62 8.53
C TRP A 671 7.03 14.52 7.11
N TRP A 672 7.85 14.33 6.09
CA TRP A 672 7.43 14.09 4.70
C TRP A 672 7.12 12.62 4.38
N LYS A 673 7.59 11.66 5.19
CA LYS A 673 7.28 10.22 5.07
C LYS A 673 6.01 9.92 5.87
N SER A 674 4.87 10.22 5.29
CA SER A 674 3.58 10.08 5.97
C SER A 674 2.60 9.29 5.10
N SER A 675 2.08 8.17 5.61
CA SER A 675 0.95 7.46 4.98
C SER A 675 -0.34 7.95 5.63
N SER A 676 -1.15 8.71 4.91
CA SER A 676 -2.56 8.94 5.30
C SER A 676 -3.33 7.63 5.22
N GLN A 677 -4.37 7.45 6.03
CA GLN A 677 -5.29 6.30 5.91
C GLN A 677 -6.43 6.57 4.91
N ALA A 678 -6.81 7.83 4.74
CA ALA A 678 -7.76 8.23 3.70
C ALA A 678 -7.47 9.66 3.24
N VAL A 679 -7.96 9.99 2.05
CA VAL A 679 -7.96 11.33 1.47
C VAL A 679 -9.39 11.67 1.09
N VAL A 680 -9.92 12.73 1.69
CA VAL A 680 -11.26 13.24 1.37
C VAL A 680 -11.11 14.43 0.44
N ARG A 681 -11.72 14.34 -0.75
CA ARG A 681 -11.72 15.41 -1.74
C ARG A 681 -13.11 15.99 -1.88
N GLY A 682 -13.29 17.24 -1.47
CA GLY A 682 -14.55 17.95 -1.62
C GLY A 682 -14.61 18.77 -2.90
N LEU A 683 -15.57 18.49 -3.77
CA LEU A 683 -15.74 19.15 -5.07
C LEU A 683 -16.84 20.21 -4.99
N GLU A 684 -16.47 21.49 -4.82
CA GLU A 684 -17.44 22.59 -4.70
C GLU A 684 -18.45 22.37 -3.56
N THR A 685 -17.94 22.12 -2.35
CA THR A 685 -18.74 21.51 -1.28
C THR A 685 -18.59 22.16 0.06
N GLU A 686 -19.56 21.89 0.92
CA GLU A 686 -19.41 21.95 2.36
C GLU A 686 -19.39 20.53 2.93
N PHE A 687 -18.39 20.23 3.75
CA PHE A 687 -18.29 18.94 4.42
C PHE A 687 -17.54 19.02 5.74
N ALA A 688 -17.80 18.05 6.61
CA ALA A 688 -17.13 17.92 7.89
C ALA A 688 -16.39 16.56 7.98
N ILE A 689 -15.25 16.58 8.65
CA ILE A 689 -14.45 15.40 8.94
C ILE A 689 -14.19 15.34 10.44
N SER A 690 -14.32 14.14 11.02
CA SER A 690 -13.92 13.86 12.39
C SER A 690 -12.96 12.67 12.44
N VAL A 691 -11.83 12.84 13.12
CA VAL A 691 -10.74 11.87 13.27
C VAL A 691 -10.58 11.52 14.76
N GLY A 692 -10.89 10.27 15.11
CA GLY A 692 -10.79 9.72 16.47
C GLY A 692 -10.48 8.22 16.46
N ASN A 693 -11.33 7.38 17.07
CA ASN A 693 -11.23 5.91 16.98
C ASN A 693 -11.56 5.35 15.57
N GLY A 694 -11.81 6.22 14.61
CA GLY A 694 -12.08 5.98 13.20
C GLY A 694 -12.25 7.33 12.49
N ILE A 695 -12.52 7.30 11.18
CA ILE A 695 -12.76 8.51 10.38
C ILE A 695 -14.25 8.59 10.07
N ARG A 696 -14.84 9.76 10.29
CA ARG A 696 -16.20 10.08 9.87
C ARG A 696 -16.17 11.25 8.89
N VAL A 697 -16.93 11.14 7.80
CA VAL A 697 -17.06 12.17 6.77
C VAL A 697 -18.55 12.46 6.56
N ASP A 698 -18.94 13.72 6.67
CA ASP A 698 -20.31 14.18 6.52
C ASP A 698 -20.38 15.16 5.32
N CYS A 699 -21.10 14.80 4.25
CA CYS A 699 -21.31 15.64 3.09
C CYS A 699 -22.53 16.53 3.33
N ILE A 700 -22.30 17.83 3.55
CA ILE A 700 -23.34 18.79 3.90
C ILE A 700 -23.94 19.41 2.64
N ASP A 701 -23.10 19.73 1.65
CA ASP A 701 -23.50 20.28 0.34
C ASP A 701 -22.60 19.72 -0.77
N GLY A 702 -23.17 19.50 -1.96
CA GLY A 702 -22.47 19.06 -3.18
C GLY A 702 -22.06 17.58 -3.22
N LYS A 703 -20.81 17.30 -3.61
CA LYS A 703 -20.26 15.95 -3.82
C LYS A 703 -18.83 15.78 -3.27
N LEU A 704 -18.58 14.69 -2.55
CA LEU A 704 -17.26 14.29 -2.07
C LEU A 704 -16.78 13.00 -2.74
N VAL A 705 -15.46 12.86 -2.86
CA VAL A 705 -14.79 11.59 -3.15
C VAL A 705 -13.93 11.22 -1.95
N VAL A 706 -14.18 10.05 -1.39
CA VAL A 706 -13.39 9.46 -0.31
C VAL A 706 -12.53 8.36 -0.91
N ASP A 707 -11.22 8.58 -0.88
CA ASP A 707 -10.23 7.60 -1.28
C ASP A 707 -9.58 7.00 -0.03
N ASN A 708 -9.62 5.68 0.10
CA ASN A 708 -8.96 4.99 1.19
C ASN A 708 -7.66 4.39 0.67
N THR A 709 -6.56 4.71 1.33
CA THR A 709 -5.21 4.39 0.88
C THR A 709 -4.85 2.90 1.02
N ASP A 710 -5.74 2.07 1.56
CA ASP A 710 -5.61 0.61 1.54
C ASP A 710 -5.90 0.05 0.13
N ALA A 711 -4.95 -0.75 -0.38
CA ALA A 711 -4.82 -1.19 -1.77
C ALA A 711 -6.00 -1.98 -2.40
N THR A 712 -7.07 -2.25 -1.64
CA THR A 712 -8.26 -2.98 -2.10
C THR A 712 -9.49 -2.11 -2.27
N SER A 713 -9.42 -0.81 -2.00
CA SER A 713 -10.60 0.06 -1.97
C SER A 713 -10.83 0.80 -3.29
N ASN A 714 -12.10 0.95 -3.66
CA ASN A 714 -12.54 1.81 -4.76
C ASN A 714 -12.85 3.20 -4.21
N GLU A 715 -12.57 4.25 -4.99
CA GLU A 715 -13.07 5.61 -4.72
C GLU A 715 -14.56 5.59 -4.42
N SER A 716 -14.94 6.09 -3.25
CA SER A 716 -16.33 6.14 -2.81
C SER A 716 -16.86 7.56 -2.98
N THR A 717 -17.87 7.72 -3.82
CA THR A 717 -18.57 9.00 -3.97
C THR A 717 -19.64 9.15 -2.89
N VAL A 718 -19.63 10.29 -2.19
CA VAL A 718 -20.63 10.66 -1.18
C VAL A 718 -21.36 11.91 -1.64
N PHE A 719 -22.69 11.87 -1.67
CA PHE A 719 -23.52 12.99 -2.13
C PHE A 719 -24.06 13.81 -0.96
N GLU A 720 -24.56 15.01 -1.27
CA GLU A 720 -25.25 15.90 -0.34
C GLU A 720 -26.20 15.14 0.61
N GLY A 721 -26.09 15.45 1.91
CA GLY A 721 -26.90 14.87 2.97
C GLY A 721 -26.52 13.42 3.33
N GLN A 722 -25.44 12.86 2.76
CA GLN A 722 -24.94 11.54 3.12
C GLN A 722 -23.73 11.62 4.05
N SER A 723 -23.62 10.63 4.93
CA SER A 723 -22.49 10.47 5.83
C SER A 723 -21.86 9.09 5.65
N VAL A 724 -20.55 9.01 5.81
CA VAL A 724 -19.80 7.74 5.78
C VAL A 724 -18.82 7.64 6.94
N ALA A 725 -18.55 6.41 7.36
CA ALA A 725 -17.51 6.07 8.32
C ALA A 725 -16.48 5.17 7.66
N ILE A 726 -15.21 5.38 7.98
CA ILE A 726 -14.09 4.56 7.52
C ILE A 726 -13.53 3.82 8.72
N SER A 727 -13.55 2.49 8.66
CA SER A 727 -13.01 1.61 9.70
C SER A 727 -12.38 0.38 9.06
N GLY A 728 -11.15 0.05 9.45
CA GLY A 728 -10.43 -1.14 8.95
C GLY A 728 -10.35 -1.21 7.42
N GLY A 729 -10.18 -0.07 6.76
CA GLY A 729 -10.04 0.00 5.30
C GLY A 729 -11.34 -0.14 4.50
N THR A 730 -12.51 -0.04 5.13
CA THR A 730 -13.81 -0.09 4.43
C THR A 730 -14.62 1.19 4.66
N VAL A 731 -15.21 1.73 3.59
CA VAL A 731 -16.15 2.86 3.64
C VAL A 731 -17.56 2.32 3.85
N GLN A 732 -18.25 2.76 4.90
CA GLN A 732 -19.60 2.31 5.26
C GLN A 732 -20.52 3.52 5.43
N ALA A 733 -21.80 3.36 5.07
CA ALA A 733 -22.79 4.41 5.31
C ALA A 733 -22.97 4.68 6.80
N ALA A 734 -23.10 5.95 7.17
CA ALA A 734 -23.36 6.42 8.52
C ALA A 734 -24.66 7.24 8.57
N ASN A 735 -25.13 7.55 9.79
CA ASN A 735 -26.31 8.39 9.96
C ASN A 735 -26.06 9.80 9.40
N ALA A 736 -26.90 10.18 8.45
CA ALA A 736 -26.91 11.51 7.84
C ALA A 736 -27.02 12.61 8.91
N VAL A 737 -26.36 13.74 8.63
CA VAL A 737 -26.44 14.96 9.42
C VAL A 737 -26.78 16.13 8.51
N SER A 738 -27.35 17.17 9.10
CA SER A 738 -27.64 18.44 8.44
C SER A 738 -26.65 19.51 8.89
N ARG A 739 -26.56 20.60 8.14
CA ARG A 739 -25.71 21.73 8.54
C ARG A 739 -26.02 22.24 9.95
N GLU A 740 -27.30 22.28 10.33
CA GLU A 740 -27.79 22.78 11.63
C GLU A 740 -27.30 21.97 12.83
N ASP A 741 -26.78 20.76 12.61
CA ASP A 741 -26.17 19.94 13.66
C ASP A 741 -24.78 20.45 14.09
N PHE A 742 -24.21 21.39 13.33
CA PHE A 742 -22.86 21.92 13.53
C PHE A 742 -22.87 23.36 14.07
N TRP A 743 -21.88 23.69 14.91
CA TRP A 743 -21.86 25.00 15.59
C TRP A 743 -21.68 26.19 14.64
N TRP A 744 -20.97 25.99 13.53
CA TRP A 744 -20.74 27.04 12.54
C TRP A 744 -21.98 27.35 11.69
N ALA A 745 -23.05 26.55 11.78
CA ALA A 745 -24.34 26.89 11.15
C ALA A 745 -24.90 28.24 11.63
N SER A 746 -24.53 28.64 12.86
CA SER A 746 -24.93 29.91 13.46
C SER A 746 -23.96 31.08 13.20
N GLU A 747 -22.81 30.82 12.58
CA GLU A 747 -21.83 31.86 12.27
C GLU A 747 -22.17 32.55 10.95
N ASP A 748 -21.86 33.85 10.87
CA ASP A 748 -22.00 34.63 9.64
C ASP A 748 -20.93 34.17 8.63
N ASP A 749 -21.37 33.55 7.55
CA ASP A 749 -20.52 32.97 6.52
C ASP A 749 -20.63 33.69 5.17
N THR A 750 -21.16 34.93 5.16
CA THR A 750 -21.19 35.78 3.97
C THR A 750 -19.80 36.16 3.45
N PHE A 751 -18.72 35.79 4.14
CA PHE A 751 -17.35 35.92 3.65
C PHE A 751 -17.18 35.33 2.24
N LEU A 752 -17.83 34.20 1.95
CA LEU A 752 -17.83 33.63 0.60
C LEU A 752 -18.83 34.32 -0.35
N ASP A 753 -19.80 35.09 0.16
CA ASP A 753 -20.82 35.77 -0.66
C ASP A 753 -20.41 37.19 -1.09
N GLU A 754 -19.30 37.72 -0.57
CA GLU A 754 -18.74 38.99 -1.01
C GLU A 754 -18.22 38.88 -2.46
N GLY A 755 -19.01 39.39 -3.41
CA GLY A 755 -18.63 39.48 -4.83
C GLY A 755 -17.49 40.48 -5.09
N TRP A 756 -16.92 40.38 -6.29
CA TRP A 756 -15.77 41.14 -6.88
C TRP A 756 -15.83 42.69 -6.83
N GLY A 757 -16.71 43.31 -6.04
CA GLY A 757 -16.82 44.77 -5.91
C GLY A 757 -17.29 45.32 -4.56
N GLY A 758 -17.63 44.48 -3.57
CA GLY A 758 -18.15 44.95 -2.26
C GLY A 758 -17.07 45.45 -1.31
N GLY A 759 -16.02 44.64 -1.11
CA GLY A 759 -14.96 44.91 -0.13
C GLY A 759 -14.12 46.14 -0.42
N ILE A 760 -13.85 46.46 -1.69
CA ILE A 760 -13.12 47.69 -2.07
C ILE A 760 -13.93 48.92 -1.68
N PHE A 761 -15.24 48.94 -1.93
CA PHE A 761 -16.08 50.09 -1.60
C PHE A 761 -16.30 50.27 -0.10
N GLU A 762 -16.41 49.18 0.67
CA GLU A 762 -16.53 49.28 2.13
C GLU A 762 -15.20 49.60 2.82
N ARG A 763 -14.07 49.06 2.35
CA ARG A 763 -12.73 49.49 2.81
C ARG A 763 -12.44 50.95 2.44
N LEU A 764 -12.85 51.40 1.25
CA LEU A 764 -12.76 52.80 0.84
C LEU A 764 -13.67 53.69 1.72
N LYS A 765 -14.89 53.25 2.04
CA LYS A 765 -15.78 53.96 2.98
C LYS A 765 -15.19 54.01 4.39
N GLN A 766 -14.59 52.94 4.89
CA GLN A 766 -13.95 52.93 6.21
C GLN A 766 -12.71 53.83 6.25
N LEU A 767 -11.90 53.86 5.19
CA LEU A 767 -10.78 54.79 5.04
C LEU A 767 -11.24 56.24 4.95
N ILE A 768 -12.27 56.53 4.15
CA ILE A 768 -12.87 57.86 4.05
C ILE A 768 -13.48 58.27 5.39
N THR A 769 -14.16 57.38 6.09
CA THR A 769 -14.78 57.65 7.39
C THR A 769 -13.72 57.91 8.46
N SER A 770 -12.63 57.15 8.45
CA SER A 770 -11.48 57.35 9.35
C SER A 770 -10.76 58.67 9.06
N LEU A 771 -10.58 59.02 7.78
CA LEU A 771 -10.01 60.31 7.36
C LEU A 771 -10.93 61.48 7.76
N VAL A 772 -12.24 61.36 7.58
CA VAL A 772 -13.23 62.37 7.97
C VAL A 772 -13.28 62.55 9.49
N ASN A 773 -13.21 61.47 10.26
CA ASN A 773 -13.17 61.54 11.71
C ASN A 773 -11.87 62.15 12.23
N TRP A 774 -10.74 61.85 11.59
CA TRP A 774 -9.45 62.48 11.87
C TRP A 774 -9.48 63.98 11.55
N VAL A 775 -9.99 64.39 10.38
CA VAL A 775 -10.15 65.80 10.01
C VAL A 775 -11.08 66.54 10.98
N LYS A 776 -12.20 65.93 11.40
CA LYS A 776 -13.10 66.51 12.41
C LYS A 776 -12.43 66.67 13.77
N ALA A 777 -11.60 65.72 14.20
CA ALA A 777 -10.85 65.80 15.45
C ALA A 777 -9.77 66.90 15.40
N VAL A 778 -9.13 67.08 14.25
CA VAL A 778 -8.14 68.16 14.04
C VAL A 778 -8.83 69.54 14.02
N ILE A 779 -10.00 69.67 13.38
CA ILE A 779 -10.74 70.94 13.33
C ILE A 779 -11.38 71.29 14.68
N ALA A 780 -11.81 70.30 15.47
CA ALA A 780 -12.37 70.52 16.81
C ALA A 780 -11.30 70.85 17.87
N GLY A 781 -10.01 70.69 17.54
CA GLY A 781 -8.87 71.04 18.40
C GLY A 781 -8.20 72.39 18.07
N TRP A 782 -8.76 73.18 17.14
CA TRP A 782 -8.27 74.51 16.73
C TRP A 782 -9.20 75.63 17.17
#